data_AF-A0AA85BG77-F1
#
_entry.id   AF-A0AA85BG77-F1
#
_cell.length_a   1.000
_cell.length_b   1.000
_cell.length_c   1.000
_cell.angle_alpha   90.00
_cell.angle_beta   90.00
_cell.angle_gamma   90.00
#
_symmetry.space_group_name_H-M   'P 1'
#
loop_
_entity.id
_entity.type
_entity.pdbx_description
1 polymer ?
#
loop_
_entity_poly.entity_id
_entity_poly.type
_entity_poly.pdbx_seq_one_letter_code
_entity_poly.pdbx_strand_id
1 'polypeptide(L)'
;MHLLYKNSILLFYCVVLFVNTRLKQFSKTVMIAAISPADINYDETLSTLRYADRAKQIKNTVLINEDPMESLIRELKAENERLKKTLNSAELPSSVVVKGLTPKEIEDLKNQMRKEMMEQMETNLATIEAQNQAAFDEKLRQARLEITQQTVELPKKSGDSRISSKSKPYLSNLNEDPQLSGIIIHVLSHKQTGIGREPPSESQSNEKSKIFWIQMKGLCMVDEHALLIRHGKTGAEVELRALPNAVRMTKVNGVTVKNSVTLHHKDRILFGSHQLYIFHNPLSKEFADESKSGMEPETIDWEFAQRELAQATGFEQFSNKPRKKEEAILQQQLLELLPMVNEVNAIADELNKQRTFEVILLPPTAQALKYGESKRTKVMVRMICTNTGQMCLWEREKFMTRRFLMQDMYQKSLSKQLEDYLQESDPFWEPLEDLFIGIAPAFLRALAYRLDVDEELKIMDFVGDELGTINIKLIPCSASNSKSALPANNASSNKKDDVTFIEDPRELIGKPYSFKIILGSLNLYDSEQNKHKYTVYYRIFKESELTAAKMESNKLHTRLYSIDQITHEHLDYFHSEFICFMIYCSQFEKDVKKTFDVYSPAPLLSRRYSRLSVEELDDISKLKTELTILQRGLDSFSKKDKQLDKLYKSWANKSSSADNFKLLLEDVHKLVNMKVPSINLSTALEKKTND
;
A
#
# COMPACT_ATOMS: atom_id res chain seq x y z
N MET A 1 71.12 18.49 8.73
CA MET A 1 71.10 19.12 7.39
C MET A 1 72.03 20.33 7.45
N HIS A 2 73.18 20.29 6.78
CA HIS A 2 74.13 21.40 6.73
C HIS A 2 73.60 22.46 5.77
N LEU A 3 73.30 23.67 6.27
CA LEU A 3 73.11 24.85 5.43
C LEU A 3 74.45 25.61 5.38
N LEU A 4 75.17 25.44 4.28
CA LEU A 4 76.28 26.30 3.89
C LEU A 4 75.73 27.40 2.99
N TYR A 5 75.90 28.67 3.36
CA TYR A 5 75.89 29.76 2.38
C TYR A 5 76.99 30.77 2.66
N LYS A 6 77.63 31.19 1.56
CA LYS A 6 78.80 32.04 1.48
C LYS A 6 78.51 33.49 1.89
N ASN A 7 79.55 34.08 2.49
CA ASN A 7 79.87 35.50 2.65
C ASN A 7 79.20 36.26 3.81
N SER A 8 80.08 36.60 4.77
CA SER A 8 79.96 37.60 5.85
C SER A 8 79.20 37.20 7.12
N ILE A 9 79.97 36.72 8.11
CA ILE A 9 79.81 36.88 9.57
C ILE A 9 78.42 36.55 10.15
N LEU A 10 78.14 35.25 10.36
CA LEU A 10 77.75 34.60 11.64
C LEU A 10 77.38 33.13 11.37
N LEU A 11 78.14 32.18 11.92
CA LEU A 11 77.79 30.75 11.91
C LEU A 11 76.80 30.46 13.05
N PHE A 12 75.49 30.62 12.80
CA PHE A 12 74.47 30.08 13.70
C PHE A 12 74.26 28.60 13.40
N TYR A 13 74.45 27.75 14.41
CA TYR A 13 74.04 26.35 14.33
C TYR A 13 72.57 26.26 14.75
N CYS A 14 71.70 25.81 13.84
CA CYS A 14 70.30 25.54 14.17
C CYS A 14 70.16 24.07 14.63
N VAL A 15 69.71 23.86 15.87
CA VAL A 15 69.34 22.54 16.36
C VAL A 15 67.82 22.40 16.28
N VAL A 16 67.35 21.43 15.51
CA VAL A 16 65.93 21.08 15.40
C VAL A 16 65.61 20.07 16.49
N LEU A 17 64.79 20.46 17.48
CA LEU A 17 64.32 19.58 18.54
C LEU A 17 62.84 19.27 18.33
N PHE A 18 62.53 17.98 18.21
CA PHE A 18 61.15 17.51 18.20
C PHE A 18 60.58 17.58 19.61
N VAL A 19 59.77 18.61 19.87
CA VAL A 19 59.01 18.76 21.12
C VAL A 19 57.64 18.13 20.88
N ASN A 20 57.39 16.96 21.46
CA ASN A 20 56.15 16.24 21.26
C ASN A 20 55.05 16.79 22.18
N THR A 21 54.73 18.08 22.05
CA THR A 21 53.59 18.71 22.73
C THR A 21 52.37 18.62 21.83
N ARG A 22 51.54 17.61 22.07
CA ARG A 22 50.20 17.51 21.46
C ARG A 22 49.24 18.47 22.16
N LEU A 23 49.27 19.75 21.77
CA LEU A 23 48.13 20.63 21.98
C LEU A 23 47.08 20.26 20.93
N LYS A 24 45.97 19.67 21.39
CA LYS A 24 44.72 19.36 20.68
C LYS A 24 44.86 19.02 19.18
N GLN A 25 44.76 17.72 18.89
CA GLN A 25 44.49 17.13 17.57
C GLN A 25 45.44 17.55 16.42
N PHE A 26 46.28 16.59 16.03
CA PHE A 26 46.99 16.52 14.74
C PHE A 26 47.96 17.66 14.35
N SER A 27 48.63 18.30 15.29
CA SER A 27 49.83 19.10 14.94
C SER A 27 51.10 18.50 15.54
N LYS A 28 52.12 18.28 14.70
CA LYS A 28 53.50 18.03 15.14
C LYS A 28 54.15 19.39 15.33
N THR A 29 54.29 19.83 16.58
CA THR A 29 54.97 21.09 16.89
C THR A 29 56.49 20.86 16.86
N VAL A 30 57.22 21.69 16.12
CA VAL A 30 58.69 21.63 16.06
C VAL A 30 59.24 22.91 16.65
N MET A 31 60.14 22.78 17.62
CA MET A 31 60.88 23.93 18.16
C MET A 31 62.25 23.97 17.49
N ILE A 32 62.59 25.11 16.88
CA ILE A 32 63.91 25.35 16.31
C ILE A 32 64.63 26.31 17.25
N ALA A 33 65.73 25.84 17.83
CA ALA A 33 66.60 26.66 18.66
C ALA A 33 67.79 27.12 17.82
N ALA A 34 67.97 28.45 17.71
CA ALA A 34 69.17 29.04 17.12
C ALA A 34 70.22 29.17 18.23
N ILE A 35 71.35 28.49 18.06
CA ILE A 35 72.45 28.53 19.03
C ILE A 35 73.72 29.04 18.35
N SER A 36 74.52 29.79 19.10
CA SER A 36 75.83 30.27 18.65
C SER A 36 76.93 29.43 19.31
N PRO A 37 77.89 28.88 18.54
CA PRO A 37 79.01 28.12 19.07
C PRO A 37 80.13 29.01 19.62
N ALA A 38 80.02 30.35 19.51
CA ALA A 38 81.03 31.28 19.97
C ALA A 38 81.03 31.38 21.51
N ASP A 39 82.23 31.38 22.08
CA ASP A 39 82.50 31.36 23.52
C ASP A 39 81.81 32.52 24.26
N ILE A 40 81.73 33.68 23.60
CA ILE A 40 81.06 34.89 24.11
C ILE A 40 79.55 34.72 24.33
N ASN A 41 78.91 33.77 23.64
CA ASN A 41 77.47 33.53 23.72
C ASN A 41 77.13 32.23 24.48
N TYR A 42 78.10 31.69 25.23
CA TYR A 42 77.95 30.41 25.93
C TYR A 42 76.74 30.39 26.87
N ASP A 43 76.56 31.44 27.68
CA ASP A 43 75.46 31.50 28.66
C ASP A 43 74.07 31.59 28.02
N GLU A 44 73.93 32.32 26.90
CA GLU A 44 72.69 32.41 26.14
C GLU A 44 72.36 31.09 25.44
N THR A 45 73.36 30.47 24.81
CA THR A 45 73.22 29.16 24.16
C THR A 45 72.82 28.09 25.18
N LEU A 46 73.45 28.06 26.36
CA LEU A 46 73.14 27.10 27.42
C LEU A 46 71.72 27.31 27.98
N SER A 47 71.31 28.56 28.16
CA SER A 47 69.96 28.91 28.64
C SER A 47 68.87 28.48 27.65
N THR A 48 69.13 28.66 26.35
CA THR A 48 68.23 28.25 25.26
C THR A 48 68.09 26.72 25.19
N LEU A 49 69.21 25.99 25.34
CA LEU A 49 69.19 24.52 25.39
C LEU A 49 68.45 23.97 26.61
N ARG A 50 68.65 24.57 27.80
CA ARG A 50 67.91 24.20 29.02
C ARG A 50 66.40 24.46 28.88
N TYR A 51 66.01 25.55 28.22
CA TYR A 51 64.61 25.82 27.94
C TYR A 51 64.01 24.78 26.98
N ALA A 52 64.73 24.46 25.90
CA ALA A 52 64.29 23.43 24.95
C ALA A 52 64.13 22.05 25.61
N ASP A 53 65.02 21.68 26.54
CA ASP A 53 64.90 20.42 27.30
C ASP A 53 63.69 20.42 28.25
N ARG A 54 63.42 21.52 28.96
CA ARG A 54 62.21 21.64 29.78
C ARG A 54 60.93 21.57 28.94
N ALA A 55 60.90 22.24 27.79
CA ALA A 55 59.77 22.20 26.88
C ALA A 55 59.50 20.78 26.35
N LYS A 56 60.57 20.00 26.08
CA LYS A 56 60.48 18.58 25.70
C LYS A 56 59.84 17.71 26.79
N GLN A 57 59.99 18.07 28.07
CA GLN A 57 59.52 17.28 29.21
C GLN A 57 58.04 17.52 29.58
N ILE A 58 57.37 18.51 28.97
CA ILE A 58 55.95 18.79 29.22
C ILE A 58 55.09 17.65 28.66
N LYS A 59 54.52 16.82 29.53
CA LYS A 59 53.52 15.79 29.21
C LYS A 59 52.14 16.32 29.54
N ASN A 60 51.23 16.35 28.57
CA ASN A 60 49.84 16.76 28.79
C ASN A 60 48.94 15.52 28.84
N THR A 61 48.11 15.39 29.88
CA THR A 61 47.09 14.32 29.99
C THR A 61 45.83 14.78 29.27
N VAL A 62 45.53 14.18 28.12
CA VAL A 62 44.32 14.51 27.34
C VAL A 62 43.16 13.70 27.90
N LEU A 63 42.21 14.37 28.56
CA LEU A 63 40.87 13.82 28.80
C LEU A 63 40.06 14.01 27.51
N ILE A 64 39.61 12.91 26.91
CA ILE A 64 38.77 12.95 25.71
C ILE A 64 37.38 13.38 26.17
N ASN A 65 36.93 14.56 25.72
CA ASN A 65 35.58 15.04 25.98
C ASN A 65 34.66 14.42 24.91
N GLU A 66 34.18 13.20 25.17
CA GLU A 66 33.28 12.49 24.26
C GLU A 66 31.84 12.89 24.55
N ASP A 67 31.10 13.19 23.48
CA ASP A 67 29.64 13.29 23.54
C ASP A 67 29.08 11.89 23.91
N PRO A 68 28.18 11.77 24.91
CA PRO A 68 27.52 10.52 25.25
C PRO A 68 26.92 9.79 24.04
N MET A 69 26.43 10.54 23.04
CA MET A 69 25.88 10.01 21.80
C MET A 69 26.95 9.36 20.91
N GLU A 70 28.10 10.03 20.73
CA GLU A 70 29.21 9.49 19.95
C GLU A 70 29.82 8.26 20.63
N SER A 71 29.85 8.25 21.97
CA SER A 71 30.31 7.09 22.74
C SER A 71 29.40 5.88 22.53
N LEU A 72 28.08 6.07 22.57
CA LEU A 72 27.08 5.02 22.34
C LEU A 72 27.12 4.47 20.91
N ILE A 73 27.17 5.35 19.89
CA ILE A 73 27.28 4.92 18.48
C ILE A 73 28.56 4.09 18.26
N ARG A 74 29.66 4.48 18.91
CA ARG A 74 30.92 3.71 18.83
C ARG A 74 30.82 2.37 19.52
N GLU A 75 30.18 2.29 20.69
CA GLU A 75 29.95 1.05 21.42
C GLU A 75 29.09 0.07 20.60
N LEU A 76 27.96 0.54 20.05
CA LEU A 76 27.09 -0.27 19.19
C LEU A 76 27.79 -0.73 17.90
N LYS A 77 28.64 0.12 17.30
CA LYS A 77 29.46 -0.27 16.14
C LYS A 77 30.52 -1.32 16.51
N ALA A 78 31.17 -1.18 17.66
CA ALA A 78 32.15 -2.15 18.15
C ALA A 78 31.49 -3.50 18.47
N GLU A 79 30.29 -3.48 19.06
CA GLU A 79 29.51 -4.69 19.32
C GLU A 79 29.08 -5.34 18.00
N ASN A 80 28.56 -4.59 17.03
CA ASN A 80 28.23 -5.16 15.71
C ASN A 80 29.44 -5.78 15.00
N GLU A 81 30.63 -5.19 15.09
CA GLU A 81 31.85 -5.78 14.55
C GLU A 81 32.28 -7.05 15.30
N ARG A 82 32.09 -7.09 16.61
CA ARG A 82 32.28 -8.31 17.42
C ARG A 82 31.28 -9.39 17.01
N LEU A 83 30.00 -9.05 16.88
CA LEU A 83 28.93 -9.98 16.50
C LEU A 83 29.18 -10.57 15.11
N LYS A 84 29.54 -9.74 14.13
CA LYS A 84 29.95 -10.19 12.78
C LYS A 84 31.14 -11.13 12.81
N LYS A 85 32.17 -10.85 13.61
CA LYS A 85 33.35 -11.72 13.73
C LYS A 85 32.98 -13.09 14.29
N THR A 86 32.09 -13.14 15.27
CA THR A 86 31.60 -14.40 15.84
C THR A 86 30.67 -15.16 14.89
N LEU A 87 29.85 -14.48 14.09
CA LEU A 87 29.06 -15.10 13.03
C LEU A 87 29.93 -15.73 11.92
N ASN A 88 31.05 -15.07 11.60
CA ASN A 88 32.01 -15.56 10.60
C ASN A 88 32.94 -16.65 11.13
N SER A 89 33.12 -16.79 12.44
CA SER A 89 33.87 -17.90 13.04
C SER A 89 33.01 -19.16 13.06
N ALA A 90 33.55 -20.28 12.56
CA ALA A 90 32.86 -21.57 12.52
C ALA A 90 32.79 -22.30 13.87
N GLU A 91 33.46 -21.77 14.90
CA GLU A 91 33.65 -22.37 16.22
C GLU A 91 32.63 -21.84 17.25
N LEU A 92 32.14 -22.73 18.12
CA LEU A 92 31.29 -22.38 19.26
C LEU A 92 32.13 -21.69 20.36
N PRO A 93 31.56 -20.72 21.10
CA PRO A 93 32.25 -20.13 22.25
C PRO A 93 32.58 -21.21 23.28
N SER A 94 33.79 -21.12 23.85
CA SER A 94 34.38 -22.10 24.78
C SER A 94 33.57 -22.36 26.05
N SER A 95 32.52 -21.58 26.29
CA SER A 95 31.60 -21.71 27.43
C SER A 95 30.53 -22.81 27.24
N VAL A 96 30.36 -23.36 26.04
CA VAL A 96 29.36 -24.42 25.79
C VAL A 96 30.03 -25.78 25.99
N VAL A 97 29.81 -26.39 27.15
CA VAL A 97 30.30 -27.75 27.44
C VAL A 97 29.47 -28.75 26.64
N VAL A 98 29.98 -29.19 25.50
CA VAL A 98 29.35 -30.21 24.63
C VAL A 98 29.63 -31.60 25.19
N LYS A 99 28.93 -32.00 26.26
CA LYS A 99 28.91 -33.41 26.71
C LYS A 99 27.50 -33.98 26.57
N GLY A 100 27.32 -34.86 25.57
CA GLY A 100 26.16 -35.76 25.47
C GLY A 100 25.02 -35.38 24.51
N LEU A 101 25.16 -34.34 23.68
CA LEU A 101 24.13 -33.94 22.71
C LEU A 101 24.29 -34.64 21.35
N THR A 102 23.17 -34.91 20.67
CA THR A 102 23.17 -35.51 19.33
C THR A 102 23.62 -34.49 18.26
N PRO A 103 24.14 -34.94 17.11
CA PRO A 103 24.59 -34.03 16.04
C PRO A 103 23.51 -33.07 15.53
N LYS A 104 22.23 -33.47 15.60
CA LYS A 104 21.10 -32.65 15.16
C LYS A 104 20.77 -31.53 16.14
N GLU A 105 20.82 -31.82 17.45
CA GLU A 105 20.59 -30.83 18.51
C GLU A 105 21.69 -29.76 18.55
N ILE A 106 22.94 -30.13 18.21
CA ILE A 106 24.06 -29.19 18.09
C ILE A 106 23.84 -28.22 16.91
N GLU A 107 23.33 -28.70 15.78
CA GLU A 107 23.04 -27.87 14.61
C GLU A 107 21.83 -26.95 14.84
N ASP A 108 20.77 -27.46 15.49
CA ASP A 108 19.59 -26.66 15.86
C ASP A 108 19.97 -25.54 16.85
N LEU A 109 20.80 -25.85 17.86
CA LEU A 109 21.31 -24.86 18.82
C LEU A 109 22.19 -23.80 18.13
N LYS A 110 23.03 -24.22 17.17
CA LYS A 110 23.86 -23.32 16.37
C LYS A 110 23.03 -22.38 15.51
N ASN A 111 21.95 -22.88 14.92
CA ASN A 111 21.02 -22.07 14.13
C ASN A 111 20.22 -21.09 14.99
N GLN A 112 19.83 -21.50 16.19
CA GLN A 112 19.16 -20.62 17.15
C GLN A 112 20.08 -19.48 17.61
N MET A 113 21.32 -19.78 18.01
CA MET A 113 22.29 -18.76 18.42
C MET A 113 22.61 -17.78 17.27
N ARG A 114 22.76 -18.27 16.03
CA ARG A 114 22.95 -17.40 14.86
C ARG A 114 21.78 -16.45 14.63
N LYS A 115 20.55 -16.95 14.82
CA LYS A 115 19.34 -16.15 14.66
C LYS A 115 19.25 -15.04 15.70
N GLU A 116 19.46 -15.36 16.98
CA GLU A 116 19.48 -14.38 18.07
C GLU A 116 20.57 -13.32 17.86
N MET A 117 21.73 -13.73 17.36
CA MET A 117 22.87 -12.85 17.09
C MET A 117 22.63 -11.90 15.91
N MET A 118 21.93 -12.36 14.87
CA MET A 118 21.49 -11.50 13.76
C MET A 118 20.41 -10.50 14.22
N GLU A 119 19.47 -10.93 15.05
CA GLU A 119 18.43 -10.06 15.60
C GLU A 119 19.02 -8.95 16.48
N GLN A 120 20.00 -9.28 17.34
CA GLN A 120 20.75 -8.28 18.10
C GLN A 120 21.50 -7.29 17.20
N MET A 121 22.14 -7.78 16.13
CA MET A 121 22.83 -6.90 15.18
C MET A 121 21.86 -5.96 14.45
N GLU A 122 20.67 -6.45 14.07
CA GLU A 122 19.62 -5.65 13.43
C GLU A 122 19.10 -4.56 14.38
N THR A 123 18.82 -4.89 15.65
CA THR A 123 18.39 -3.90 16.65
C THR A 123 19.44 -2.82 16.91
N ASN A 124 20.72 -3.17 16.97
CA ASN A 124 21.82 -2.23 17.11
C ASN A 124 21.93 -1.29 15.91
N LEU A 125 21.78 -1.81 14.68
CA LEU A 125 21.79 -1.01 13.45
C LEU A 125 20.62 -0.03 13.42
N ALA A 126 19.40 -0.50 13.73
CA ALA A 126 18.21 0.35 13.81
C ALA A 126 18.36 1.47 14.87
N THR A 127 18.99 1.17 16.00
CA THR A 127 19.25 2.15 17.07
C THR A 127 20.24 3.23 16.60
N ILE A 128 21.32 2.83 15.92
CA ILE A 128 22.30 3.77 15.33
C ILE A 128 21.62 4.66 14.28
N GLU A 129 20.80 4.08 13.41
CA GLU A 129 20.09 4.80 12.35
C GLU A 129 19.10 5.82 12.95
N ALA A 130 18.28 5.40 13.92
CA ALA A 130 17.34 6.28 14.61
C ALA A 130 18.04 7.46 15.31
N GLN A 131 19.19 7.21 15.96
CA GLN A 131 19.96 8.27 16.63
C GLN A 131 20.60 9.25 15.64
N ASN A 132 21.17 8.74 14.54
CA ASN A 132 21.72 9.60 13.48
C ASN A 132 20.63 10.44 12.83
N GLN A 133 19.45 9.85 12.59
CA GLN A 133 18.30 10.53 12.03
C GLN A 133 17.81 11.64 12.96
N ALA A 134 17.61 11.34 14.26
CA ALA A 134 17.21 12.34 15.24
C ALA A 134 18.20 13.51 15.37
N ALA A 135 19.50 13.23 15.37
CA ALA A 135 20.54 14.26 15.42
C ALA A 135 20.57 15.13 14.16
N PHE A 136 20.31 14.52 12.99
CA PHE A 136 20.18 15.24 11.73
C PHE A 136 18.93 16.13 11.71
N ASP A 137 17.79 15.59 12.15
CA ASP A 137 16.51 16.30 12.20
C ASP A 137 16.59 17.52 13.14
N GLU A 138 17.23 17.39 14.29
CA GLU A 138 17.43 18.52 15.21
C GLU A 138 18.34 19.61 14.61
N LYS A 139 19.46 19.22 13.97
CA LYS A 139 20.32 20.19 13.26
C LYS A 139 19.57 20.87 12.11
N LEU A 140 18.76 20.12 11.38
CA LEU A 140 17.95 20.65 10.29
C LEU A 140 16.89 21.62 10.83
N ARG A 141 16.24 21.31 11.95
CA ARG A 141 15.29 22.18 12.63
C ARG A 141 15.94 23.49 13.07
N GLN A 142 17.13 23.43 13.67
CA GLN A 142 17.90 24.61 14.06
C GLN A 142 18.26 25.47 12.84
N ALA A 143 18.79 24.86 11.78
CA ALA A 143 19.11 25.57 10.53
C ALA A 143 17.87 26.20 9.89
N ARG A 144 16.70 25.54 9.93
CA ARG A 144 15.43 26.11 9.45
C ARG A 144 14.96 27.29 10.29
N LEU A 145 15.08 27.21 11.61
CA LEU A 145 14.75 28.33 12.50
C LEU A 145 15.66 29.52 12.19
N GLU A 146 16.96 29.28 11.98
CA GLU A 146 17.93 30.31 11.59
C GLU A 146 17.62 30.90 10.21
N ILE A 147 17.33 30.09 9.19
CA ILE A 147 16.94 30.57 7.85
C ILE A 147 15.63 31.36 7.94
N THR A 148 14.61 30.84 8.63
CA THR A 148 13.33 31.54 8.83
C THR A 148 13.57 32.89 9.50
N GLN A 149 14.44 32.96 10.51
CA GLN A 149 14.81 34.21 11.16
C GLN A 149 15.60 35.15 10.23
N GLN A 150 16.53 34.63 9.43
CA GLN A 150 17.38 35.41 8.52
C GLN A 150 16.61 35.92 7.28
N THR A 151 15.76 35.10 6.67
CA THR A 151 14.88 35.50 5.55
C THR A 151 13.81 36.50 6.01
N VAL A 152 13.46 36.48 7.31
CA VAL A 152 12.62 37.51 7.95
C VAL A 152 13.38 38.82 8.18
N GLU A 153 14.72 38.85 8.19
CA GLU A 153 15.49 40.00 8.68
C GLU A 153 16.24 40.90 7.67
N LEU A 154 16.36 40.63 6.35
CA LEU A 154 16.97 41.60 5.40
C LEU A 154 16.55 41.39 3.91
N PRO A 155 16.51 42.46 3.06
CA PRO A 155 17.47 43.56 3.06
C PRO A 155 16.94 44.91 3.54
N LYS A 156 17.49 45.38 4.68
CA LYS A 156 17.67 46.77 5.11
C LYS A 156 18.50 47.61 4.10
N LYS A 157 18.14 47.61 2.81
CA LYS A 157 18.72 48.49 1.78
C LYS A 157 17.73 49.44 1.13
N SER A 158 16.45 49.39 1.49
CA SER A 158 15.49 50.46 1.21
C SER A 158 15.06 51.08 2.52
N GLY A 159 15.18 52.40 2.63
CA GLY A 159 14.98 53.19 3.84
C GLY A 159 13.54 53.32 4.32
N ASP A 160 12.73 52.26 4.25
CA ASP A 160 11.38 52.25 4.80
C ASP A 160 11.32 51.45 6.10
N SER A 161 11.46 52.18 7.19
CA SER A 161 11.26 51.68 8.55
C SER A 161 9.77 51.42 8.80
N ARG A 162 9.32 50.22 8.42
CA ARG A 162 8.18 49.48 9.00
C ARG A 162 7.92 48.22 8.17
N ILE A 163 8.15 47.04 8.74
CA ILE A 163 7.28 45.83 8.72
C ILE A 163 8.12 44.72 9.37
N SER A 164 7.90 44.50 10.66
CA SER A 164 8.33 43.27 11.34
C SER A 164 7.36 42.16 10.96
N SER A 165 7.86 41.09 10.33
CA SER A 165 7.06 39.94 9.86
C SER A 165 6.43 39.11 10.99
N LYS A 166 6.66 39.46 12.26
CA LYS A 166 5.96 38.89 13.43
C LYS A 166 4.48 39.30 13.53
N SER A 167 3.93 40.03 12.54
CA SER A 167 2.61 40.68 12.63
C SER A 167 1.76 40.59 11.35
N LYS A 168 2.11 39.77 10.35
CA LYS A 168 1.30 39.66 9.12
C LYS A 168 1.02 38.21 8.72
N PRO A 169 -0.14 37.92 8.10
CA PRO A 169 -0.43 36.61 7.53
C PRO A 169 0.54 36.25 6.39
N TYR A 170 0.88 34.97 6.27
CA TYR A 170 1.79 34.45 5.24
C TYR A 170 1.44 33.02 4.83
N LEU A 171 1.93 32.60 3.66
CA LEU A 171 1.88 31.21 3.20
C LEU A 171 3.28 30.59 3.31
N SER A 172 3.35 29.34 3.77
CA SER A 172 4.57 28.52 3.71
C SER A 172 4.33 27.31 2.81
N ASN A 173 5.28 26.92 1.97
CA ASN A 173 5.08 25.76 1.10
C ASN A 173 5.15 24.45 1.89
N LEU A 174 4.39 23.45 1.44
CA LEU A 174 4.42 22.08 1.95
C LEU A 174 4.84 21.15 0.81
N ASN A 175 5.97 20.49 0.97
CA ASN A 175 6.62 19.67 -0.06
C ASN A 175 6.71 18.20 0.38
N GLU A 176 6.69 17.28 -0.57
CA GLU A 176 6.87 15.84 -0.35
C GLU A 176 8.20 15.55 0.36
N ASP A 177 9.27 16.26 -0.04
CA ASP A 177 10.51 16.27 0.71
C ASP A 177 10.33 17.18 1.95
N PRO A 178 10.38 16.60 3.18
CA PRO A 178 10.25 17.39 4.40
C PRO A 178 11.30 18.51 4.47
N GLN A 179 12.48 18.34 3.87
CA GLN A 179 13.57 19.31 3.85
C GLN A 179 13.25 20.56 3.02
N LEU A 180 12.39 20.42 2.01
CA LEU A 180 11.95 21.52 1.15
C LEU A 180 10.70 22.22 1.67
N SER A 181 10.03 21.64 2.67
CA SER A 181 8.85 22.25 3.33
C SER A 181 9.22 23.45 4.20
N GLY A 182 8.46 24.54 4.06
CA GLY A 182 8.63 25.78 4.80
C GLY A 182 9.76 26.69 4.30
N ILE A 183 10.41 26.34 3.19
CA ILE A 183 11.51 27.12 2.60
C ILE A 183 10.99 28.34 1.82
N ILE A 184 9.89 28.16 1.08
CA ILE A 184 9.23 29.23 0.33
C ILE A 184 8.18 29.86 1.23
N ILE A 185 8.35 31.14 1.53
CA ILE A 185 7.43 31.92 2.35
C ILE A 185 6.92 33.13 1.56
N HIS A 186 5.60 33.26 1.44
CA HIS A 186 4.94 34.40 0.82
C HIS A 186 4.19 35.23 1.85
N VAL A 187 4.75 36.39 2.22
CA VAL A 187 4.14 37.31 3.19
C VAL A 187 3.06 38.16 2.51
N LEU A 188 1.84 38.14 3.04
CA LEU A 188 0.68 38.86 2.49
C LEU A 188 0.69 40.33 2.95
N SER A 189 1.61 41.12 2.39
CA SER A 189 1.77 42.53 2.76
C SER A 189 0.74 43.48 2.15
N HIS A 190 0.16 43.13 1.01
CA HIS A 190 -0.77 43.97 0.25
C HIS A 190 -2.23 43.69 0.64
N LYS A 191 -3.14 44.62 0.32
CA LYS A 191 -4.59 44.43 0.58
C LYS A 191 -5.15 43.29 -0.30
N GLN A 192 -4.65 43.18 -1.52
CA GLN A 192 -4.96 42.11 -2.44
C GLN A 192 -3.67 41.50 -2.98
N THR A 193 -3.60 40.18 -2.95
CA THR A 193 -2.49 39.40 -3.49
C THR A 193 -3.04 38.38 -4.47
N GLY A 194 -2.66 38.49 -5.74
CA GLY A 194 -3.01 37.53 -6.78
C GLY A 194 -2.02 36.38 -6.84
N ILE A 195 -2.51 35.20 -7.24
CA ILE A 195 -1.72 33.99 -7.45
C ILE A 195 -2.05 33.47 -8.85
N GLY A 196 -1.03 33.06 -9.60
CA GLY A 196 -1.22 32.39 -10.88
C GLY A 196 0.05 32.32 -11.74
N ARG A 197 -0.06 31.80 -12.97
CA ARG A 197 1.11 31.61 -13.86
C ARG A 197 1.69 32.92 -14.37
N GLU A 198 0.84 33.89 -14.68
CA GLU A 198 1.23 35.19 -15.20
C GLU A 198 0.25 36.28 -14.72
N PRO A 199 0.74 37.44 -14.28
CA PRO A 199 -0.13 38.55 -13.94
C PRO A 199 -0.87 39.07 -15.19
N PRO A 200 -2.09 39.61 -15.06
CA PRO A 200 -2.86 40.14 -16.17
C PRO A 200 -2.06 41.20 -16.92
N SER A 201 -2.19 41.25 -18.25
CA SER A 201 -1.35 42.07 -19.15
C SER A 201 -1.36 43.56 -18.79
N GLU A 202 -2.45 44.08 -18.23
CA GLU A 202 -2.57 45.48 -17.77
C GLU A 202 -1.73 45.79 -16.51
N SER A 203 -1.30 44.76 -15.78
CA SER A 203 -0.50 44.87 -14.56
C SER A 203 0.99 45.02 -14.84
N GLN A 204 1.45 44.61 -16.02
CA GLN A 204 2.88 44.61 -16.39
C GLN A 204 3.36 46.00 -16.87
N SER A 205 2.45 46.90 -17.25
CA SER A 205 2.74 48.22 -17.81
C SER A 205 2.48 49.39 -16.84
N ASN A 206 1.74 49.17 -15.76
CA ASN A 206 1.33 50.22 -14.83
C ASN A 206 1.93 50.01 -13.43
N GLU A 207 2.85 50.89 -13.01
CA GLU A 207 3.35 51.03 -11.62
C GLU A 207 2.26 51.31 -10.56
N LYS A 208 0.97 51.36 -10.96
CA LYS A 208 -0.19 51.68 -10.11
C LYS A 208 -1.18 50.52 -9.90
N SER A 209 -0.84 49.28 -10.27
CA SER A 209 -1.69 48.13 -9.95
C SER A 209 -1.75 47.89 -8.44
N LYS A 210 -2.97 47.90 -7.86
CA LYS A 210 -3.22 47.73 -6.42
C LYS A 210 -3.07 46.28 -5.92
N ILE A 211 -2.79 45.34 -6.83
CA ILE A 211 -2.71 43.91 -6.56
C ILE A 211 -1.27 43.47 -6.76
N PHE A 212 -0.69 42.83 -5.75
CA PHE A 212 0.61 42.19 -5.84
C PHE A 212 0.47 40.76 -6.32
N TRP A 213 1.20 40.34 -7.34
CA TRP A 213 1.07 39.00 -7.92
C TRP A 213 2.23 38.09 -7.49
N ILE A 214 1.87 36.92 -6.95
CA ILE A 214 2.78 35.81 -6.70
C ILE A 214 2.69 34.88 -7.90
N GLN A 215 3.80 34.80 -8.64
CA GLN A 215 3.89 33.95 -9.80
C GLN A 215 4.18 32.50 -9.38
N MET A 216 3.27 31.59 -9.71
CA MET A 216 3.40 30.16 -9.44
C MET A 216 3.22 29.39 -10.74
N LYS A 217 4.24 28.59 -11.09
CA LYS A 217 4.19 27.71 -12.25
C LYS A 217 3.86 26.29 -11.79
N GLY A 218 3.04 25.60 -12.56
CA GLY A 218 2.64 24.23 -12.26
C GLY A 218 1.50 23.77 -13.17
N LEU A 219 1.33 22.45 -13.25
CA LEU A 219 0.17 21.85 -13.91
C LEU A 219 -1.11 22.31 -13.20
N CYS A 220 -2.18 22.48 -13.96
CA CYS A 220 -3.46 22.97 -13.45
C CYS A 220 -3.41 24.39 -12.85
N MET A 221 -2.31 25.13 -13.02
CA MET A 221 -2.27 26.56 -12.69
C MET A 221 -2.78 27.33 -13.90
N VAL A 222 -3.74 28.22 -13.72
CA VAL A 222 -4.14 29.21 -14.72
C VAL A 222 -3.38 30.53 -14.50
N ASP A 223 -3.43 31.42 -15.48
CA ASP A 223 -2.67 32.68 -15.46
C ASP A 223 -3.09 33.56 -14.29
N GLU A 224 -4.40 33.71 -14.10
CA GLU A 224 -5.01 34.30 -12.92
C GLU A 224 -5.77 33.22 -12.14
N HIS A 225 -5.17 32.67 -11.09
CA HIS A 225 -5.69 31.51 -10.37
C HIS A 225 -6.56 31.89 -9.18
N ALA A 226 -6.05 32.71 -8.27
CA ALA A 226 -6.78 33.08 -7.07
C ALA A 226 -6.38 34.46 -6.56
N LEU A 227 -7.24 35.04 -5.73
CA LEU A 227 -7.01 36.30 -5.03
C LEU A 227 -7.10 36.06 -3.52
N LEU A 228 -6.06 36.45 -2.80
CA LEU A 228 -6.06 36.59 -1.35
C LEU A 228 -6.39 38.04 -0.99
N ILE A 229 -7.49 38.23 -0.28
CA ILE A 229 -8.02 39.55 0.07
C ILE A 229 -7.96 39.73 1.57
N ARG A 230 -7.20 40.72 2.03
CA ARG A 230 -7.11 41.08 3.45
C ARG A 230 -8.19 42.11 3.79
N HIS A 231 -9.07 41.74 4.72
CA HIS A 231 -10.19 42.55 5.18
C HIS A 231 -9.89 43.31 6.48
N GLY A 232 -10.65 44.38 6.72
CA GLY A 232 -10.56 45.17 7.94
C GLY A 232 -9.31 46.04 8.09
N LYS A 233 -9.24 46.79 9.19
CA LYS A 233 -8.11 47.71 9.50
C LYS A 233 -6.89 46.97 10.06
N THR A 234 -7.11 45.85 10.74
CA THR A 234 -6.05 44.98 11.28
C THR A 234 -5.49 44.05 10.20
N GLY A 235 -6.28 43.73 9.17
CA GLY A 235 -5.90 42.79 8.12
C GLY A 235 -5.69 41.36 8.63
N ALA A 236 -6.41 41.01 9.71
CA ALA A 236 -6.39 39.70 10.36
C ALA A 236 -7.32 38.70 9.66
N GLU A 237 -8.39 39.17 9.03
CA GLU A 237 -9.29 38.32 8.24
C GLU A 237 -8.81 38.27 6.80
N VAL A 238 -8.58 37.06 6.29
CA VAL A 238 -8.08 36.83 4.93
C VAL A 238 -9.05 35.91 4.19
N GLU A 239 -9.59 36.40 3.08
CA GLU A 239 -10.46 35.65 2.18
C GLU A 239 -9.62 35.12 1.01
N LEU A 240 -9.72 33.83 0.73
CA LEU A 240 -9.27 33.23 -0.53
C LEU A 240 -10.43 33.19 -1.51
N ARG A 241 -10.26 33.80 -2.68
CA ARG A 241 -11.22 33.77 -3.79
C ARG A 241 -10.62 33.05 -4.98
N ALA A 242 -11.21 31.92 -5.36
CA ALA A 242 -10.84 31.22 -6.58
C ALA A 242 -11.44 31.93 -7.79
N LEU A 243 -10.67 32.15 -8.85
CA LEU A 243 -11.18 32.74 -10.09
C LEU A 243 -11.95 31.67 -10.90
N PRO A 244 -12.89 32.06 -11.78
CA PRO A 244 -13.84 31.13 -12.42
C PRO A 244 -13.19 29.91 -13.09
N ASN A 245 -12.04 30.11 -13.75
CA ASN A 245 -11.32 29.06 -14.46
C ASN A 245 -10.43 28.21 -13.53
N ALA A 246 -10.32 28.57 -12.25
CA ALA A 246 -9.48 27.92 -11.25
C ALA A 246 -10.28 27.27 -10.11
N VAL A 247 -11.60 27.47 -10.05
CA VAL A 247 -12.49 26.97 -8.98
C VAL A 247 -12.25 25.49 -8.71
N ARG A 248 -12.27 24.66 -9.76
CA ARG A 248 -12.07 23.19 -9.64
C ARG A 248 -10.66 22.79 -9.20
N MET A 249 -9.70 23.70 -9.33
CA MET A 249 -8.27 23.50 -9.12
C MET A 249 -7.75 24.20 -7.86
N THR A 250 -8.64 24.84 -7.09
CA THR A 250 -8.32 25.46 -5.81
C THR A 250 -9.03 24.69 -4.70
N LYS A 251 -8.27 24.12 -3.76
CA LYS A 251 -8.82 23.41 -2.59
C LYS A 251 -8.31 24.02 -1.29
N VAL A 252 -9.17 24.04 -0.28
CA VAL A 252 -8.81 24.37 1.10
C VAL A 252 -9.22 23.20 1.99
N ASN A 253 -8.27 22.68 2.77
CA ASN A 253 -8.45 21.53 3.64
C ASN A 253 -9.07 20.32 2.92
N GLY A 254 -8.59 20.04 1.71
CA GLY A 254 -9.09 18.98 0.85
C GLY A 254 -10.35 19.31 0.03
N VAL A 255 -11.10 20.36 0.40
CA VAL A 255 -12.40 20.68 -0.21
C VAL A 255 -12.25 21.75 -1.30
N THR A 256 -12.86 21.52 -2.47
CA THR A 256 -12.88 22.48 -3.58
C THR A 256 -13.60 23.77 -3.19
N VAL A 257 -12.94 24.92 -3.42
CA VAL A 257 -13.49 26.25 -3.14
C VAL A 257 -14.55 26.57 -4.19
N LYS A 258 -15.78 26.93 -3.77
CA LYS A 258 -16.88 27.24 -4.71
C LYS A 258 -16.76 28.63 -5.32
N ASN A 259 -16.53 29.65 -4.50
CA ASN A 259 -16.36 31.05 -4.92
C ASN A 259 -15.25 31.71 -4.09
N SER A 260 -15.47 31.77 -2.77
CA SER A 260 -14.47 32.20 -1.80
C SER A 260 -14.65 31.53 -0.45
N VAL A 261 -13.60 31.57 0.37
CA VAL A 261 -13.54 31.00 1.71
C VAL A 261 -12.67 31.87 2.62
N THR A 262 -13.09 32.09 3.86
CA THR A 262 -12.27 32.76 4.87
C THR A 262 -11.27 31.77 5.45
N LEU A 263 -10.00 32.13 5.45
CA LEU A 263 -8.91 31.28 5.89
C LEU A 263 -8.64 31.42 7.39
N HIS A 264 -8.39 30.29 8.04
CA HIS A 264 -8.04 30.16 9.46
C HIS A 264 -6.58 29.73 9.61
N HIS A 265 -6.01 29.94 10.80
CA HIS A 265 -4.64 29.55 11.05
C HIS A 265 -4.45 28.05 10.79
N LYS A 266 -3.39 27.66 10.06
CA LYS A 266 -3.07 26.29 9.62
C LYS A 266 -3.94 25.69 8.52
N ASP A 267 -4.76 26.48 7.82
CA ASP A 267 -5.46 25.97 6.64
C ASP A 267 -4.48 25.51 5.54
N ARG A 268 -4.73 24.34 4.95
CA ARG A 268 -3.97 23.77 3.83
C ARG A 268 -4.61 24.22 2.53
N ILE A 269 -3.87 24.95 1.70
CA ILE A 269 -4.34 25.48 0.43
C ILE A 269 -3.59 24.78 -0.70
N LEU A 270 -4.33 24.10 -1.58
CA LEU A 270 -3.79 23.53 -2.81
C LEU A 270 -4.18 24.42 -3.99
N PHE A 271 -3.18 24.92 -4.70
CA PHE A 271 -3.34 25.56 -6.00
C PHE A 271 -2.93 24.58 -7.11
N GLY A 272 -3.75 24.47 -8.15
CA GLY A 272 -3.50 23.53 -9.23
C GLY A 272 -3.48 22.09 -8.73
N SER A 273 -2.50 21.30 -9.19
CA SER A 273 -2.38 19.89 -8.83
C SER A 273 -1.39 19.59 -7.70
N HIS A 274 -0.35 20.43 -7.51
CA HIS A 274 0.77 20.12 -6.61
C HIS A 274 1.25 21.30 -5.74
N GLN A 275 0.74 22.53 -5.94
CA GLN A 275 1.22 23.70 -5.21
C GLN A 275 0.52 23.80 -3.86
N LEU A 276 1.03 23.08 -2.88
CA LEU A 276 0.44 22.97 -1.54
C LEU A 276 1.12 23.94 -0.57
N TYR A 277 0.31 24.72 0.15
CA TYR A 277 0.76 25.74 1.10
C TYR A 277 -0.02 25.64 2.41
N ILE A 278 0.63 25.99 3.52
CA ILE A 278 -0.01 26.19 4.81
C ILE A 278 -0.18 27.70 5.02
N PHE A 279 -1.40 28.12 5.35
CA PHE A 279 -1.70 29.50 5.71
C PHE A 279 -1.44 29.74 7.20
N HIS A 280 -0.56 30.69 7.48
CA HIS A 280 -0.26 31.13 8.83
C HIS A 280 -0.82 32.52 9.06
N ASN A 281 -1.63 32.65 10.10
CA ASN A 281 -2.18 33.92 10.55
C ASN A 281 -1.72 34.31 11.96
N PRO A 282 -0.59 35.02 12.12
CA PRO A 282 -0.11 35.50 13.41
C PRO A 282 -1.05 36.50 14.11
N LEU A 283 -2.04 37.05 13.40
CA LEU A 283 -3.01 38.01 13.92
C LEU A 283 -4.30 37.34 14.45
N SER A 284 -4.42 36.02 14.27
CA SER A 284 -5.58 35.25 14.73
C SER A 284 -5.50 34.97 16.24
N LYS A 285 -6.66 34.74 16.86
CA LYS A 285 -6.74 34.25 18.24
C LYS A 285 -6.13 32.85 18.37
N GLU A 286 -6.39 31.98 17.39
CA GLU A 286 -5.88 30.62 17.29
C GLU A 286 -4.35 30.56 17.45
N PHE A 287 -3.62 31.40 16.70
CA PHE A 287 -2.16 31.47 16.81
C PHE A 287 -1.68 31.96 18.18
N ALA A 288 -2.40 32.93 18.77
CA ALA A 288 -2.08 33.45 20.10
C ALA A 288 -2.33 32.43 21.21
N ASP A 289 -3.35 31.59 21.08
CA ASP A 289 -3.68 30.53 22.03
C ASP A 289 -2.71 29.36 21.93
N GLU A 290 -2.32 28.95 20.72
CA GLU A 290 -1.30 27.93 20.48
C GLU A 290 0.05 28.34 21.10
N SER A 291 0.47 29.59 20.86
CA SER A 291 1.71 30.16 21.40
C SER A 291 1.73 30.22 22.94
N LYS A 292 0.56 30.25 23.59
CA LYS A 292 0.42 30.27 25.06
C LYS A 292 0.30 28.88 25.67
N SER A 293 -0.12 27.87 24.90
CA SER A 293 -0.41 26.54 25.41
C SER A 293 0.83 25.78 25.89
N GLY A 294 2.02 26.15 25.40
CA GLY A 294 3.28 25.46 25.72
C GLY A 294 3.37 24.02 25.21
N MET A 295 2.33 23.51 24.51
CA MET A 295 2.37 22.24 23.81
C MET A 295 3.19 22.38 22.52
N GLU A 296 3.87 21.31 22.10
CA GLU A 296 4.51 21.31 20.79
C GLU A 296 3.44 21.53 19.70
N PRO A 297 3.67 22.47 18.77
CA PRO A 297 2.75 22.72 17.67
C PRO A 297 2.49 21.44 16.90
N GLU A 298 1.22 21.12 16.64
CA GLU A 298 0.88 20.00 15.75
C GLU A 298 1.53 20.23 14.38
N THR A 299 2.45 19.34 13.99
CA THR A 299 3.20 19.43 12.74
C THR A 299 2.36 18.90 11.60
N ILE A 300 1.92 19.82 10.73
CA ILE A 300 1.25 19.46 9.49
C ILE A 300 2.33 19.14 8.47
N ASP A 301 2.51 17.85 8.22
CA ASP A 301 3.40 17.34 7.18
C ASP A 301 2.65 17.07 5.86
N TRP A 302 3.41 16.81 4.80
CA TRP A 302 2.86 16.56 3.48
C TRP A 302 1.94 15.32 3.47
N GLU A 303 2.30 14.28 4.23
CA GLU A 303 1.50 13.05 4.32
C GLU A 303 0.13 13.33 4.95
N PHE A 304 0.07 14.12 6.03
CA PHE A 304 -1.18 14.57 6.64
C PHE A 304 -2.07 15.27 5.61
N ALA A 305 -1.53 16.24 4.89
CA ALA A 305 -2.30 17.00 3.91
C ALA A 305 -2.77 16.15 2.73
N GLN A 306 -1.99 15.15 2.30
CA GLN A 306 -2.41 14.18 1.29
C GLN A 306 -3.53 13.26 1.79
N ARG A 307 -3.45 12.78 3.04
CA ARG A 307 -4.54 11.99 3.64
C ARG A 307 -5.84 12.78 3.70
N GLU A 308 -5.76 14.05 4.10
CA GLU A 308 -6.91 14.94 4.11
C GLU A 308 -7.50 15.17 2.71
N LEU A 309 -6.65 15.41 1.70
CA LEU A 309 -7.09 15.52 0.31
C LEU A 309 -7.79 14.24 -0.17
N ALA A 310 -7.27 13.07 0.19
CA ALA A 310 -7.86 11.77 -0.15
C ALA A 310 -9.19 11.52 0.59
N GLN A 311 -9.30 11.93 1.86
CA GLN A 311 -10.55 11.84 2.62
C GLN A 311 -11.64 12.70 1.98
N ALA A 312 -11.31 13.94 1.60
CA ALA A 312 -12.25 14.86 0.97
C ALA A 312 -12.75 14.37 -0.40
N THR A 313 -12.02 13.48 -1.07
CA THR A 313 -12.44 12.82 -2.32
C THR A 313 -13.21 11.51 -2.12
N GLY A 314 -13.56 11.16 -0.87
CA GLY A 314 -14.44 10.02 -0.56
C GLY A 314 -13.73 8.76 -0.10
N PHE A 315 -12.43 8.81 0.23
CA PHE A 315 -11.72 7.69 0.83
C PHE A 315 -11.70 7.79 2.36
N GLU A 316 -12.83 7.48 3.02
CA GLU A 316 -12.96 7.56 4.49
C GLU A 316 -12.13 6.50 5.25
N GLN A 317 -11.64 5.45 4.58
CA GLN A 317 -10.74 4.43 5.15
C GLN A 317 -9.43 5.00 5.72
N PHE A 318 -9.15 6.27 5.47
CA PHE A 318 -7.98 7.02 5.91
C PHE A 318 -8.14 7.68 7.30
N SER A 319 -9.26 7.48 8.02
CA SER A 319 -9.48 8.14 9.33
C SER A 319 -8.60 7.59 10.45
N ASN A 320 -8.13 6.35 10.32
CA ASN A 320 -7.32 5.67 11.34
C ASN A 320 -5.91 5.37 10.81
N LYS A 321 -4.92 5.36 11.72
CA LYS A 321 -3.60 4.81 11.41
C LYS A 321 -3.75 3.35 10.94
N PRO A 322 -3.04 2.93 9.88
CA PRO A 322 -3.13 1.58 9.36
C PRO A 322 -2.73 0.59 10.45
N ARG A 323 -3.55 -0.44 10.68
CA ARG A 323 -3.31 -1.42 11.76
C ARG A 323 -2.39 -2.55 11.29
N LYS A 324 -2.34 -2.79 9.97
CA LYS A 324 -1.54 -3.83 9.33
C LYS A 324 -0.60 -3.23 8.30
N LYS A 325 0.56 -3.85 8.11
CA LYS A 325 1.56 -3.46 7.09
C LYS A 325 0.95 -3.37 5.69
N GLU A 326 0.03 -4.27 5.35
CA GLU A 326 -0.64 -4.30 4.04
C GLU A 326 -1.59 -3.11 3.85
N GLU A 327 -2.30 -2.68 4.90
CA GLU A 327 -3.13 -1.48 4.87
C GLU A 327 -2.27 -0.23 4.69
N ALA A 328 -1.11 -0.18 5.35
CA ALA A 328 -0.16 0.93 5.20
C ALA A 328 0.38 1.03 3.76
N ILE A 329 0.75 -0.10 3.15
CA ILE A 329 1.19 -0.15 1.75
C ILE A 329 0.07 0.32 0.82
N LEU A 330 -1.15 -0.20 1.00
CA LEU A 330 -2.30 0.20 0.19
C LEU A 330 -2.59 1.70 0.31
N GLN A 331 -2.55 2.22 1.54
CA GLN A 331 -2.75 3.63 1.83
C GLN A 331 -1.70 4.50 1.14
N GLN A 332 -0.41 4.14 1.27
CA GLN A 332 0.68 4.83 0.60
C GLN A 332 0.50 4.85 -0.93
N GLN A 333 0.14 3.70 -1.52
CA GLN A 333 -0.07 3.60 -2.97
C GLN A 333 -1.20 4.50 -3.46
N LEU A 334 -2.27 4.64 -2.67
CA LEU A 334 -3.39 5.53 -2.98
C LEU A 334 -3.00 7.02 -2.87
N LEU A 335 -2.29 7.41 -1.80
CA LEU A 335 -1.82 8.79 -1.61
C LEU A 335 -0.93 9.25 -2.77
N GLU A 336 -0.14 8.33 -3.31
CA GLU A 336 0.71 8.59 -4.47
C GLU A 336 -0.10 8.71 -5.78
N LEU A 337 -1.05 7.80 -6.01
CA LEU A 337 -1.78 7.73 -7.29
C LEU A 337 -2.87 8.80 -7.43
N LEU A 338 -3.52 9.22 -6.33
CA LEU A 338 -4.63 10.16 -6.40
C LEU A 338 -4.25 11.54 -7.01
N PRO A 339 -3.16 12.20 -6.59
CA PRO A 339 -2.69 13.43 -7.22
C PRO A 339 -2.36 13.24 -8.71
N MET A 340 -1.72 12.12 -9.04
CA MET A 340 -1.32 11.79 -10.41
C MET A 340 -2.50 11.58 -11.34
N VAL A 341 -3.55 10.89 -10.88
CA VAL A 341 -4.79 10.71 -11.65
C VAL A 341 -5.49 12.05 -11.87
N ASN A 342 -5.54 12.93 -10.86
CA ASN A 342 -6.11 14.27 -11.01
C ASN A 342 -5.34 15.11 -12.04
N GLU A 343 -4.01 15.03 -12.03
CA GLU A 343 -3.15 15.71 -12.99
C GLU A 343 -3.38 15.18 -14.42
N VAL A 344 -3.38 13.85 -14.61
CA VAL A 344 -3.61 13.24 -15.93
C VAL A 344 -5.00 13.60 -16.47
N ASN A 345 -6.03 13.63 -15.63
CA ASN A 345 -7.36 14.10 -16.02
C ASN A 345 -7.35 15.55 -16.49
N ALA A 346 -6.65 16.43 -15.79
CA ALA A 346 -6.55 17.83 -16.20
C ALA A 346 -5.79 18.00 -17.52
N ILE A 347 -4.72 17.22 -17.73
CA ILE A 347 -4.02 17.18 -19.02
C ILE A 347 -4.98 16.70 -20.13
N ALA A 348 -5.74 15.64 -19.87
CA ALA A 348 -6.71 15.10 -20.83
C ALA A 348 -7.76 16.15 -21.21
N ASP A 349 -8.26 16.92 -20.24
CA ASP A 349 -9.23 17.99 -20.45
C ASP A 349 -8.63 19.15 -21.28
N GLU A 350 -7.43 19.63 -20.94
CA GLU A 350 -6.78 20.75 -21.62
C GLU A 350 -6.36 20.39 -23.05
N LEU A 351 -5.97 19.13 -23.28
CA LEU A 351 -5.66 18.59 -24.61
C LEU A 351 -6.90 18.06 -25.37
N ASN A 352 -8.10 18.16 -24.78
CA ASN A 352 -9.36 17.66 -25.32
C ASN A 352 -9.30 16.19 -25.80
N LYS A 353 -8.67 15.33 -25.00
CA LYS A 353 -8.46 13.90 -25.32
C LYS A 353 -9.69 13.04 -25.11
N GLN A 354 -10.75 13.56 -24.48
CA GLN A 354 -11.99 12.82 -24.19
C GLN A 354 -11.70 11.53 -23.40
N ARG A 355 -10.86 11.65 -22.37
CA ARG A 355 -10.47 10.57 -21.47
C ARG A 355 -10.64 11.03 -20.03
N THR A 356 -11.11 10.12 -19.19
CA THR A 356 -11.12 10.29 -17.74
C THR A 356 -10.50 9.07 -17.08
N PHE A 357 -9.86 9.29 -15.94
CA PHE A 357 -9.08 8.32 -15.21
C PHE A 357 -9.54 8.29 -13.76
N GLU A 358 -9.65 7.09 -13.22
CA GLU A 358 -10.15 6.87 -11.87
C GLU A 358 -9.36 5.77 -11.17
N VAL A 359 -8.98 5.99 -9.91
CA VAL A 359 -8.38 4.94 -9.09
C VAL A 359 -9.46 3.93 -8.71
N ILE A 360 -9.18 2.63 -8.82
CA ILE A 360 -10.04 1.54 -8.34
C ILE A 360 -9.25 0.60 -7.43
N LEU A 361 -9.95 -0.03 -6.48
CA LEU A 361 -9.40 -1.07 -5.61
C LEU A 361 -9.90 -2.42 -6.07
N LEU A 362 -9.01 -3.26 -6.56
CA LEU A 362 -9.35 -4.59 -7.04
C LEU A 362 -9.18 -5.59 -5.89
N PRO A 363 -10.26 -6.18 -5.35
CA PRO A 363 -10.16 -7.15 -4.26
C PRO A 363 -9.42 -8.41 -4.72
N PRO A 364 -8.80 -9.19 -3.81
CA PRO A 364 -8.09 -10.42 -4.15
C PRO A 364 -8.93 -11.42 -4.97
N THR A 365 -10.24 -11.44 -4.73
CA THR A 365 -11.19 -12.31 -5.39
C THR A 365 -11.36 -11.99 -6.88
N ALA A 366 -11.14 -10.75 -7.29
CA ALA A 366 -11.26 -10.28 -8.68
C ALA A 366 -9.92 -10.27 -9.44
N GLN A 367 -8.84 -10.81 -8.85
CA GLN A 367 -7.48 -10.78 -9.42
C GLN A 367 -7.05 -12.08 -10.11
N ALA A 368 -7.94 -13.07 -10.24
CA ALA A 368 -7.62 -14.36 -10.84
C ALA A 368 -6.41 -15.09 -10.21
N LEU A 369 -6.21 -14.91 -8.89
CA LEU A 369 -5.07 -15.48 -8.16
C LEU A 369 -5.06 -17.00 -8.19
N LYS A 370 -3.87 -17.62 -8.22
CA LYS A 370 -3.72 -19.07 -8.04
C LYS A 370 -3.91 -19.45 -6.57
N TYR A 371 -4.31 -20.70 -6.34
CA TYR A 371 -4.33 -21.23 -4.99
C TYR A 371 -2.93 -21.14 -4.34
N GLY A 372 -2.88 -20.57 -3.13
CA GLY A 372 -1.65 -20.32 -2.39
C GLY A 372 -0.94 -18.99 -2.68
N GLU A 373 -1.41 -18.20 -3.65
CA GLU A 373 -0.90 -16.84 -3.86
C GLU A 373 -1.38 -15.87 -2.77
N SER A 374 -0.58 -14.82 -2.53
CA SER A 374 -0.87 -13.82 -1.51
C SER A 374 -2.13 -13.03 -1.87
N LYS A 375 -3.15 -13.13 -1.02
CA LYS A 375 -4.43 -12.42 -1.17
C LYS A 375 -4.28 -10.96 -0.72
N ARG A 376 -3.94 -10.05 -1.65
CA ARG A 376 -3.82 -8.60 -1.37
C ARG A 376 -4.67 -7.79 -2.32
N THR A 377 -5.30 -6.73 -1.83
CA THR A 377 -5.99 -5.76 -2.69
C THR A 377 -4.97 -5.03 -3.55
N LYS A 378 -5.23 -4.92 -4.86
CA LYS A 378 -4.39 -4.18 -5.80
C LYS A 378 -5.02 -2.83 -6.13
N VAL A 379 -4.20 -1.78 -6.22
CA VAL A 379 -4.62 -0.48 -6.75
C VAL A 379 -4.45 -0.48 -8.27
N MET A 380 -5.52 -0.16 -8.99
CA MET A 380 -5.53 -0.07 -10.44
C MET A 380 -6.06 1.30 -10.85
N VAL A 381 -5.82 1.70 -12.10
CA VAL A 381 -6.39 2.92 -12.69
C VAL A 381 -7.30 2.52 -13.84
N ARG A 382 -8.56 2.92 -13.77
CA ARG A 382 -9.54 2.78 -14.84
C ARG A 382 -9.49 4.00 -15.74
N MET A 383 -9.24 3.80 -17.03
CA MET A 383 -9.44 4.84 -18.05
C MET A 383 -10.81 4.64 -18.70
N ILE A 384 -11.54 5.74 -18.90
CA ILE A 384 -12.84 5.79 -19.54
C ILE A 384 -12.78 6.75 -20.73
N CYS A 385 -13.21 6.27 -21.89
CA CYS A 385 -13.37 7.03 -23.11
C CYS A 385 -14.74 7.74 -23.08
N THR A 386 -14.77 9.06 -22.87
CA THR A 386 -16.03 9.76 -22.53
C THR A 386 -17.02 9.86 -23.70
N ASN A 387 -16.54 9.70 -24.93
CA ASN A 387 -17.38 9.72 -26.14
C ASN A 387 -17.97 8.35 -26.50
N THR A 388 -17.28 7.25 -26.22
CA THR A 388 -17.73 5.87 -26.55
C THR A 388 -18.26 5.11 -25.34
N GLY A 389 -17.90 5.54 -24.13
CA GLY A 389 -18.14 4.82 -22.87
C GLY A 389 -17.23 3.60 -22.67
N GLN A 390 -16.26 3.36 -23.56
CA GLN A 390 -15.33 2.24 -23.46
C GLN A 390 -14.38 2.43 -22.28
N MET A 391 -13.97 1.32 -21.67
CA MET A 391 -13.15 1.34 -20.47
C MET A 391 -11.99 0.36 -20.56
N CYS A 392 -10.85 0.72 -19.96
CA CYS A 392 -9.73 -0.18 -19.76
C CYS A 392 -9.15 -0.04 -18.35
N LEU A 393 -8.53 -1.12 -17.87
CA LEU A 393 -7.93 -1.19 -16.54
C LEU A 393 -6.41 -1.27 -16.67
N TRP A 394 -5.73 -0.39 -15.96
CA TRP A 394 -4.27 -0.32 -15.94
C TRP A 394 -3.73 -0.67 -14.57
N GLU A 395 -2.71 -1.53 -14.55
CA GLU A 395 -1.87 -1.68 -13.38
C GLU A 395 -1.13 -0.37 -13.09
N ARG A 396 -0.80 -0.16 -11.81
CA ARG A 396 -0.08 1.02 -11.34
C ARG A 396 1.17 1.34 -12.18
N GLU A 397 2.00 0.34 -12.48
CA GLU A 397 3.25 0.54 -13.24
C GLU A 397 2.97 1.09 -14.65
N LYS A 398 1.99 0.52 -15.35
CA LYS A 398 1.57 0.96 -16.68
C LYS A 398 1.08 2.42 -16.64
N PHE A 399 0.24 2.76 -15.66
CA PHE A 399 -0.24 4.13 -15.48
C PHE A 399 0.91 5.11 -15.22
N MET A 400 1.88 4.75 -14.36
CA MET A 400 3.05 5.59 -14.07
C MET A 400 3.87 5.89 -15.33
N THR A 401 4.12 4.88 -16.16
CA THR A 401 4.83 5.07 -17.43
C THR A 401 4.02 5.94 -18.40
N ARG A 402 2.72 5.68 -18.55
CA ARG A 402 1.84 6.44 -19.46
C ARG A 402 1.70 7.90 -19.02
N ARG A 403 1.60 8.17 -17.72
CA ARG A 403 1.57 9.52 -17.15
C ARG A 403 2.76 10.35 -17.62
N PHE A 404 3.98 9.81 -17.55
CA PHE A 404 5.18 10.53 -17.98
C PHE A 404 5.09 10.96 -19.45
N LEU A 405 4.61 10.07 -20.32
CA LEU A 405 4.38 10.37 -21.73
C LEU A 405 3.28 11.43 -21.94
N MET A 406 2.22 11.40 -21.13
CA MET A 406 1.16 12.42 -21.16
C MET A 406 1.69 13.80 -20.72
N GLN A 407 2.58 13.84 -19.73
CA GLN A 407 3.23 15.08 -19.30
C GLN A 407 4.15 15.65 -20.39
N ASP A 408 4.95 14.81 -21.04
CA ASP A 408 5.81 15.23 -22.17
C ASP A 408 4.97 15.77 -23.34
N MET A 409 3.88 15.08 -23.70
CA MET A 409 2.94 15.54 -24.71
C MET A 409 2.35 16.91 -24.35
N TYR A 410 1.96 17.11 -23.09
CA TYR A 410 1.43 18.39 -22.61
C TYR A 410 2.49 19.51 -22.69
N GLN A 411 3.72 19.24 -22.29
CA GLN A 411 4.80 20.21 -22.34
C GLN A 411 5.12 20.63 -23.79
N LYS A 412 5.11 19.69 -24.74
CA LYS A 412 5.27 19.97 -26.18
C LYS A 412 4.11 20.80 -26.75
N SER A 413 2.89 20.56 -26.26
CA SER A 413 1.73 21.38 -26.63
C SER A 413 1.90 22.83 -26.18
N LEU A 414 2.37 23.06 -24.95
CA LEU A 414 2.65 24.40 -24.43
C LEU A 414 3.76 25.12 -25.22
N SER A 415 4.79 24.40 -25.68
CA SER A 415 5.86 24.97 -26.52
C SER A 415 5.46 25.16 -27.99
N LYS A 416 4.19 24.86 -28.35
CA LYS A 416 3.65 24.87 -29.72
C LYS A 416 4.42 23.95 -30.68
N GLN A 417 5.10 22.94 -30.15
CA GLN A 417 5.77 21.88 -30.90
C GLN A 417 4.83 20.68 -31.02
N LEU A 418 3.66 20.89 -31.62
CA LEU A 418 2.71 19.80 -31.88
C LEU A 418 3.15 19.02 -33.11
N GLU A 419 3.53 17.77 -32.89
CA GLU A 419 3.71 16.77 -33.95
C GLU A 419 2.39 16.01 -34.18
N ASP A 420 2.15 15.55 -35.40
CA ASP A 420 1.04 14.64 -35.69
C ASP A 420 1.32 13.29 -35.04
N TYR A 421 0.59 12.98 -33.96
CA TYR A 421 0.71 11.69 -33.28
C TYR A 421 -0.02 10.60 -34.08
N LEU A 422 0.69 9.54 -34.45
CA LEU A 422 0.05 8.27 -34.80
C LEU A 422 -0.75 7.77 -33.59
N GLN A 423 -1.88 7.12 -33.83
CA GLN A 423 -2.78 6.63 -32.78
C GLN A 423 -2.07 5.74 -31.75
N GLU A 424 -1.16 4.87 -32.20
CA GLU A 424 -0.37 3.99 -31.33
C GLU A 424 0.67 4.73 -30.47
N SER A 425 1.05 5.95 -30.88
CA SER A 425 1.97 6.82 -30.16
C SER A 425 1.24 7.78 -29.20
N ASP A 426 -0.09 7.79 -29.21
CA ASP A 426 -0.87 8.59 -28.27
C ASP A 426 -0.90 7.90 -26.89
N PRO A 427 -0.34 8.51 -25.83
CA PRO A 427 -0.33 7.91 -24.50
C PRO A 427 -1.74 7.76 -23.91
N PHE A 428 -2.74 8.48 -24.43
CA PHE A 428 -4.16 8.35 -24.07
C PHE A 428 -4.91 7.24 -24.82
N TRP A 429 -4.23 6.53 -25.73
CA TRP A 429 -4.82 5.46 -26.50
C TRP A 429 -4.37 4.07 -26.02
N GLU A 430 -5.30 3.12 -26.03
CA GLU A 430 -5.09 1.71 -25.70
C GLU A 430 -5.91 0.85 -26.67
N PRO A 431 -5.38 -0.30 -27.12
CA PRO A 431 -6.18 -1.30 -27.82
C PRO A 431 -7.37 -1.73 -26.97
N LEU A 432 -8.52 -1.98 -27.60
CA LEU A 432 -9.69 -2.47 -26.89
C LEU A 432 -9.50 -3.92 -26.47
N GLU A 433 -9.53 -4.15 -25.16
CA GLU A 433 -9.56 -5.47 -24.55
C GLU A 433 -10.97 -5.80 -24.06
N ASP A 434 -11.23 -7.08 -23.77
CA ASP A 434 -12.49 -7.48 -23.15
C ASP A 434 -12.66 -6.78 -21.79
N LEU A 435 -13.83 -6.18 -21.56
CA LEU A 435 -14.13 -5.46 -20.34
C LEU A 435 -14.45 -6.43 -19.21
N PHE A 436 -13.74 -6.32 -18.10
CA PHE A 436 -14.10 -7.00 -16.86
C PHE A 436 -15.40 -6.42 -16.29
N ILE A 437 -16.42 -7.27 -16.14
CA ILE A 437 -17.74 -6.90 -15.62
C ILE A 437 -17.83 -7.17 -14.12
N GLY A 438 -17.48 -8.39 -13.71
CA GLY A 438 -17.63 -8.79 -12.31
C GLY A 438 -17.24 -10.23 -12.03
N ILE A 439 -17.44 -10.64 -10.78
CA ILE A 439 -17.14 -11.99 -10.27
C ILE A 439 -18.38 -12.68 -9.70
N ALA A 440 -18.39 -14.01 -9.79
CA ALA A 440 -19.34 -14.89 -9.12
C ALA A 440 -18.56 -16.04 -8.43
N PRO A 441 -18.36 -16.00 -7.09
CA PRO A 441 -17.63 -17.03 -6.37
C PRO A 441 -18.51 -18.26 -6.06
N ALA A 442 -18.06 -19.46 -6.46
CA ALA A 442 -18.71 -20.73 -6.14
C ALA A 442 -17.89 -21.53 -5.11
N PHE A 443 -18.36 -21.60 -3.88
CA PHE A 443 -17.66 -22.29 -2.78
C PHE A 443 -17.65 -23.81 -2.95
N LEU A 444 -16.54 -24.43 -2.57
CA LEU A 444 -16.26 -25.84 -2.91
C LEU A 444 -16.55 -26.82 -1.77
N ARG A 445 -16.99 -26.33 -0.60
CA ARG A 445 -17.16 -27.12 0.61
C ARG A 445 -18.05 -28.35 0.40
N ALA A 446 -19.12 -28.19 -0.38
CA ALA A 446 -20.02 -29.28 -0.76
C ALA A 446 -19.30 -30.45 -1.48
N LEU A 447 -18.30 -30.16 -2.32
CA LEU A 447 -17.55 -31.19 -3.05
C LEU A 447 -16.74 -32.09 -2.11
N ALA A 448 -16.25 -31.56 -0.97
CA ALA A 448 -15.55 -32.34 0.04
C ALA A 448 -16.40 -33.51 0.60
N TYR A 449 -17.73 -33.37 0.56
CA TYR A 449 -18.71 -34.37 1.02
C TYR A 449 -19.38 -35.13 -0.14
N ARG A 450 -18.90 -34.92 -1.38
CA ARG A 450 -19.51 -35.41 -2.63
C ARG A 450 -20.98 -34.96 -2.80
N LEU A 451 -21.26 -33.72 -2.45
CA LEU A 451 -22.56 -33.09 -2.71
C LEU A 451 -22.50 -32.26 -3.99
N ASP A 452 -23.58 -32.33 -4.76
CA ASP A 452 -23.77 -31.46 -5.93
C ASP A 452 -23.97 -30.01 -5.49
N VAL A 453 -23.38 -29.09 -6.24
CA VAL A 453 -23.69 -27.65 -6.17
C VAL A 453 -24.52 -27.33 -7.41
N ASP A 454 -25.70 -26.74 -7.22
CA ASP A 454 -26.57 -26.23 -8.28
C ASP A 454 -27.12 -24.88 -7.80
N GLU A 455 -26.46 -23.80 -8.20
CA GLU A 455 -26.68 -22.47 -7.63
C GLU A 455 -26.78 -21.39 -8.72
N GLU A 456 -27.71 -20.47 -8.50
CA GLU A 456 -27.76 -19.19 -9.20
C GLU A 456 -26.93 -18.18 -8.40
N LEU A 457 -25.72 -17.90 -8.87
CA LEU A 457 -24.78 -17.03 -8.20
C LEU A 457 -24.95 -15.59 -8.67
N LYS A 458 -24.83 -14.66 -7.74
CA LYS A 458 -24.83 -13.23 -8.02
C LYS A 458 -23.50 -12.78 -8.61
N ILE A 459 -23.58 -11.95 -9.64
CA ILE A 459 -22.43 -11.32 -10.28
C ILE A 459 -22.23 -9.97 -9.60
N MET A 460 -21.10 -9.81 -8.94
CA MET A 460 -20.73 -8.58 -8.25
C MET A 460 -19.64 -7.87 -9.04
N ASP A 461 -19.76 -6.56 -9.20
CA ASP A 461 -18.67 -5.74 -9.72
C ASP A 461 -17.55 -5.58 -8.68
N PHE A 462 -16.48 -4.85 -9.01
CA PHE A 462 -15.38 -4.61 -8.07
C PHE A 462 -15.71 -3.60 -6.95
N VAL A 463 -16.86 -2.91 -7.03
CA VAL A 463 -17.39 -2.01 -5.99
C VAL A 463 -18.32 -2.77 -5.02
N GLY A 464 -18.85 -3.92 -5.44
CA GLY A 464 -19.75 -4.78 -4.68
C GLY A 464 -21.22 -4.70 -5.13
N ASP A 465 -21.51 -3.98 -6.21
CA ASP A 465 -22.86 -3.87 -6.75
C ASP A 465 -23.25 -5.13 -7.52
N GLU A 466 -24.50 -5.55 -7.35
CA GLU A 466 -25.06 -6.72 -8.02
C GLU A 466 -25.47 -6.37 -9.46
N LEU A 467 -24.78 -6.97 -10.43
CA LEU A 467 -25.00 -6.72 -11.86
C LEU A 467 -25.91 -7.75 -12.55
N GLY A 468 -26.13 -8.91 -11.91
CA GLY A 468 -26.93 -10.00 -12.47
C GLY A 468 -26.65 -11.34 -11.82
N THR A 469 -27.02 -12.42 -12.52
CA THR A 469 -26.86 -13.80 -12.05
C THR A 469 -26.25 -14.73 -13.10
N ILE A 470 -25.57 -15.79 -12.62
CA ILE A 470 -25.07 -16.88 -13.44
C ILE A 470 -25.38 -18.22 -12.78
N ASN A 471 -25.93 -19.15 -13.56
CA ASN A 471 -26.22 -20.51 -13.08
C ASN A 471 -24.98 -21.40 -13.18
N ILE A 472 -24.58 -22.02 -12.08
CA ILE A 472 -23.39 -22.87 -12.01
C ILE A 472 -23.72 -24.20 -11.35
N LYS A 473 -23.26 -25.29 -11.97
CA LYS A 473 -23.33 -26.62 -11.39
C LYS A 473 -21.95 -27.25 -11.21
N LEU A 474 -21.68 -27.76 -10.01
CA LEU A 474 -20.49 -28.55 -9.70
C LEU A 474 -20.96 -29.95 -9.28
N ILE A 475 -20.67 -30.97 -10.08
CA ILE A 475 -21.23 -32.32 -9.91
C ILE A 475 -20.09 -33.34 -9.74
N PRO A 476 -19.88 -33.88 -8.53
CA PRO A 476 -18.97 -34.99 -8.29
C PRO A 476 -19.26 -36.19 -9.21
N CYS A 477 -18.21 -36.82 -9.70
CA CYS A 477 -18.27 -37.95 -10.64
C CYS A 477 -17.52 -39.16 -10.08
N SER A 478 -18.06 -40.35 -10.31
CA SER A 478 -17.34 -41.61 -10.05
C SER A 478 -16.37 -41.93 -11.20
N ALA A 479 -15.21 -42.51 -10.87
CA ALA A 479 -14.12 -42.79 -11.81
C ALA A 479 -14.48 -43.72 -12.99
N SER A 480 -15.64 -44.38 -12.98
CA SER A 480 -16.05 -45.36 -14.01
C SER A 480 -16.66 -44.76 -15.28
N ASN A 481 -17.15 -43.51 -15.27
CA ASN A 481 -17.96 -42.98 -16.39
C ASN A 481 -17.25 -41.85 -17.16
N SER A 482 -15.98 -42.06 -17.51
CA SER A 482 -15.20 -41.13 -18.35
C SER A 482 -15.70 -41.03 -19.81
N LYS A 483 -16.76 -41.76 -20.20
CA LYS A 483 -17.30 -41.77 -21.56
C LYS A 483 -18.84 -41.90 -21.62
N SER A 484 -19.60 -40.94 -21.09
CA SER A 484 -20.88 -40.58 -21.73
C SER A 484 -21.25 -39.14 -21.42
N ALA A 485 -21.33 -38.36 -22.50
CA ALA A 485 -21.97 -37.07 -22.53
C ALA A 485 -23.44 -37.31 -22.88
N LEU A 486 -24.37 -36.95 -21.99
CA LEU A 486 -25.76 -36.57 -22.25
C LEU A 486 -26.38 -36.06 -20.93
N PRO A 487 -27.21 -35.00 -20.95
CA PRO A 487 -27.88 -34.47 -19.76
C PRO A 487 -29.00 -35.41 -19.31
N ALA A 488 -29.09 -35.67 -18.01
CA ALA A 488 -30.12 -36.51 -17.41
C ALA A 488 -31.47 -35.78 -17.36
N ASN A 489 -32.16 -35.69 -18.49
CA ASN A 489 -33.59 -35.40 -18.54
C ASN A 489 -34.31 -36.58 -19.20
N ASN A 490 -35.25 -37.16 -18.45
CA ASN A 490 -36.24 -38.19 -18.79
C ASN A 490 -35.85 -39.68 -18.62
N ALA A 491 -36.36 -40.20 -17.50
CA ALA A 491 -37.06 -41.47 -17.29
C ALA A 491 -36.39 -42.83 -17.63
N SER A 492 -36.40 -43.66 -16.58
CA SER A 492 -36.40 -45.13 -16.58
C SER A 492 -35.10 -45.86 -16.95
N SER A 493 -34.26 -46.09 -15.94
CA SER A 493 -33.65 -47.40 -15.70
C SER A 493 -32.93 -47.45 -14.35
N ASN A 494 -33.15 -48.55 -13.64
CA ASN A 494 -32.73 -48.86 -12.27
C ASN A 494 -31.21 -49.05 -12.11
N LYS A 495 -30.41 -47.99 -12.28
CA LYS A 495 -29.08 -47.86 -11.65
C LYS A 495 -28.81 -46.39 -11.38
N LYS A 496 -29.25 -45.91 -10.21
CA LYS A 496 -28.58 -44.75 -9.60
C LYS A 496 -27.18 -45.24 -9.28
N ASP A 497 -26.20 -44.81 -10.07
CA ASP A 497 -24.81 -44.78 -9.62
C ASP A 497 -24.79 -43.82 -8.43
N ASP A 498 -25.09 -44.34 -7.23
CA ASP A 498 -25.04 -43.61 -5.98
C ASP A 498 -23.58 -43.17 -5.80
N VAL A 499 -23.28 -41.93 -6.16
CA VAL A 499 -22.14 -41.22 -5.62
C VAL A 499 -22.41 -41.17 -4.12
N THR A 500 -21.81 -42.11 -3.39
CA THR A 500 -22.04 -42.27 -1.96
C THR A 500 -21.61 -40.99 -1.26
N PHE A 501 -22.58 -40.37 -0.57
CA PHE A 501 -22.34 -39.27 0.35
C PHE A 501 -21.23 -39.65 1.33
N ILE A 502 -20.29 -38.73 1.54
CA ILE A 502 -19.17 -38.92 2.46
C ILE A 502 -19.39 -38.01 3.65
N GLU A 503 -19.38 -38.57 4.85
CA GLU A 503 -19.55 -37.83 6.11
C GLU A 503 -18.26 -37.16 6.57
N ASP A 504 -17.13 -37.86 6.44
CA ASP A 504 -15.80 -37.31 6.75
C ASP A 504 -14.99 -37.14 5.46
N PRO A 505 -14.73 -35.90 5.00
CA PRO A 505 -13.95 -35.63 3.81
C PRO A 505 -12.56 -36.29 3.80
N ARG A 506 -11.99 -36.60 4.97
CA ARG A 506 -10.69 -37.30 5.08
C ARG A 506 -10.73 -38.71 4.46
N GLU A 507 -11.91 -39.31 4.30
CA GLU A 507 -12.07 -40.58 3.59
C GLU A 507 -11.72 -40.48 2.09
N LEU A 508 -11.61 -39.27 1.53
CA LEU A 508 -11.20 -39.05 0.14
C LEU A 508 -9.69 -39.15 -0.07
N ILE A 509 -8.88 -39.00 0.98
CA ILE A 509 -7.42 -38.95 0.86
C ILE A 509 -6.88 -40.23 0.20
N GLY A 510 -6.01 -40.04 -0.79
CA GLY A 510 -5.42 -41.12 -1.58
C GLY A 510 -6.32 -41.71 -2.66
N LYS A 511 -7.57 -41.26 -2.79
CA LYS A 511 -8.52 -41.75 -3.81
C LYS A 511 -8.60 -40.78 -5.01
N PRO A 512 -8.89 -41.30 -6.21
CA PRO A 512 -9.21 -40.45 -7.35
C PRO A 512 -10.54 -39.73 -7.14
N TYR A 513 -10.60 -38.50 -7.61
CA TYR A 513 -11.78 -37.66 -7.48
C TYR A 513 -11.94 -36.81 -8.74
N SER A 514 -13.12 -36.83 -9.33
CA SER A 514 -13.44 -35.98 -10.47
C SER A 514 -14.75 -35.26 -10.23
N PHE A 515 -14.92 -34.08 -10.80
CA PHE A 515 -16.19 -33.38 -10.83
C PHE A 515 -16.36 -32.60 -12.14
N LYS A 516 -17.60 -32.42 -12.56
CA LYS A 516 -17.97 -31.61 -13.73
C LYS A 516 -18.35 -30.21 -13.30
N ILE A 517 -17.87 -29.23 -14.05
CA ILE A 517 -18.24 -27.82 -13.95
C ILE A 517 -19.14 -27.53 -15.15
N ILE A 518 -20.37 -27.08 -14.88
CA ILE A 518 -21.35 -26.72 -15.92
C ILE A 518 -21.74 -25.26 -15.71
N LEU A 519 -21.55 -24.44 -16.74
CA LEU A 519 -22.04 -23.06 -16.76
C LEU A 519 -23.35 -23.00 -17.54
N GLY A 520 -24.36 -22.47 -16.87
CA GLY A 520 -25.72 -22.27 -17.35
C GLY A 520 -25.95 -20.89 -17.94
N SER A 521 -27.19 -20.41 -17.81
CA SER A 521 -27.59 -19.07 -18.25
C SER A 521 -26.86 -17.98 -17.47
N LEU A 522 -26.38 -16.98 -18.20
CA LEU A 522 -25.83 -15.72 -17.69
C LEU A 522 -26.86 -14.62 -17.96
N ASN A 523 -27.36 -13.96 -16.91
CA ASN A 523 -28.38 -12.93 -16.99
C ASN A 523 -27.84 -11.65 -16.32
N LEU A 524 -27.68 -10.58 -17.08
CA LEU A 524 -27.29 -9.26 -16.55
C LEU A 524 -28.50 -8.33 -16.52
N TYR A 525 -28.59 -7.45 -15.52
CA TYR A 525 -29.74 -6.55 -15.34
C TYR A 525 -29.79 -5.42 -16.38
N ASP A 526 -28.69 -5.13 -17.06
CA ASP A 526 -28.62 -4.08 -18.08
C ASP A 526 -29.20 -4.54 -19.43
N SER A 527 -30.18 -3.78 -19.92
CA SER A 527 -30.96 -4.05 -21.14
C SER A 527 -30.20 -3.83 -22.46
N GLU A 528 -29.11 -3.04 -22.48
CA GLU A 528 -28.34 -2.71 -23.70
C GLU A 528 -27.36 -3.84 -24.11
N GLN A 529 -27.25 -4.87 -23.28
CA GLN A 529 -26.15 -5.82 -23.28
C GLN A 529 -26.41 -7.13 -24.06
N ASN A 530 -27.61 -7.31 -24.61
CA ASN A 530 -27.98 -8.46 -25.47
C ASN A 530 -27.26 -8.53 -26.84
N LYS A 531 -26.36 -7.58 -27.14
CA LYS A 531 -25.53 -7.57 -28.37
C LYS A 531 -24.07 -7.97 -28.15
N HIS A 532 -23.63 -8.12 -26.89
CA HIS A 532 -22.22 -8.36 -26.59
C HIS A 532 -21.92 -9.84 -26.39
N LYS A 533 -20.69 -10.26 -26.70
CA LYS A 533 -20.23 -11.62 -26.45
C LYS A 533 -19.61 -11.66 -25.06
N TYR A 534 -20.06 -12.60 -24.23
CA TYR A 534 -19.52 -12.78 -22.89
C TYR A 534 -18.57 -13.96 -22.85
N THR A 535 -17.48 -13.79 -22.11
CA THR A 535 -16.53 -14.86 -21.82
C THR A 535 -16.38 -14.96 -20.31
N VAL A 536 -16.56 -16.16 -19.77
CA VAL A 536 -16.36 -16.47 -18.36
C VAL A 536 -15.00 -17.12 -18.20
N TYR A 537 -14.14 -16.52 -17.39
CA TYR A 537 -12.83 -17.04 -17.04
C TYR A 537 -12.85 -17.64 -15.64
N TYR A 538 -12.24 -18.81 -15.47
CA TYR A 538 -12.07 -19.42 -14.16
C TYR A 538 -10.85 -20.34 -14.13
N ARG A 539 -10.38 -20.65 -12.93
CA ARG A 539 -9.26 -21.55 -12.66
C ARG A 539 -9.65 -22.51 -11.56
N ILE A 540 -9.07 -23.71 -11.58
CA ILE A 540 -9.24 -24.68 -10.49
C ILE A 540 -7.88 -24.94 -9.86
N PHE A 541 -7.80 -24.79 -8.54
CA PHE A 541 -6.62 -25.12 -7.74
C PHE A 541 -5.33 -24.45 -8.26
N LYS A 542 -4.29 -25.23 -8.57
CA LYS A 542 -2.95 -24.76 -8.99
C LYS A 542 -2.76 -24.70 -10.51
N GLU A 543 -3.83 -24.70 -11.30
CA GLU A 543 -3.72 -24.58 -12.76
C GLU A 543 -2.97 -23.29 -13.17
N SER A 544 -2.10 -23.38 -14.18
CA SER A 544 -1.32 -22.22 -14.64
C SER A 544 -2.17 -21.25 -15.46
N GLU A 545 -3.07 -21.78 -16.28
CA GLU A 545 -3.88 -21.02 -17.24
C GLU A 545 -5.32 -20.87 -16.77
N LEU A 546 -6.00 -19.83 -17.25
CA LEU A 546 -7.44 -19.64 -17.06
C LEU A 546 -8.19 -20.41 -18.14
N THR A 547 -9.26 -21.09 -17.75
CA THR A 547 -10.23 -21.63 -18.69
C THR A 547 -11.12 -20.50 -19.18
N ALA A 548 -11.22 -20.32 -20.49
CA ALA A 548 -12.14 -19.37 -21.13
C ALA A 548 -13.39 -20.10 -21.65
N ALA A 549 -14.56 -19.74 -21.11
CA ALA A 549 -15.85 -20.27 -21.53
C ALA A 549 -16.68 -19.17 -22.21
N LYS A 550 -16.86 -19.27 -23.53
CA LYS A 550 -17.71 -18.33 -24.29
C LYS A 550 -19.18 -18.65 -24.01
N MET A 551 -19.95 -17.65 -23.59
CA MET A 551 -21.37 -17.80 -23.30
C MET A 551 -22.16 -17.58 -24.56
N GLU A 552 -22.84 -18.62 -25.03
CA GLU A 552 -23.71 -18.60 -26.21
C GLU A 552 -25.13 -19.00 -25.80
N SER A 553 -26.16 -18.38 -26.39
CA SER A 553 -27.55 -18.44 -25.92
C SER A 553 -28.20 -19.83 -25.88
N ASN A 554 -27.53 -20.92 -26.28
CA ASN A 554 -28.06 -22.28 -26.26
C ASN A 554 -27.02 -23.37 -25.97
N LYS A 555 -25.80 -23.02 -25.54
CA LYS A 555 -24.73 -23.99 -25.33
C LYS A 555 -24.21 -23.92 -23.89
N LEU A 556 -24.40 -25.01 -23.15
CA LEU A 556 -23.84 -25.16 -21.81
C LEU A 556 -22.33 -25.43 -21.94
N HIS A 557 -21.50 -24.62 -21.29
CA HIS A 557 -20.09 -24.95 -21.12
C HIS A 557 -19.99 -26.09 -20.10
N THR A 558 -19.28 -27.16 -20.44
CA THR A 558 -19.02 -28.28 -19.52
C THR A 558 -17.53 -28.61 -19.51
N ARG A 559 -16.93 -28.67 -18.32
CA ARG A 559 -15.54 -29.10 -18.12
C ARG A 559 -15.48 -30.21 -17.08
N LEU A 560 -14.74 -31.28 -17.36
CA LEU A 560 -14.41 -32.31 -16.37
C LEU A 560 -13.06 -31.97 -15.75
N TYR A 561 -13.01 -31.90 -14.42
CA TYR A 561 -11.77 -31.78 -13.66
C TYR A 561 -11.52 -33.09 -12.90
N SER A 562 -10.31 -33.62 -12.99
CA SER A 562 -9.92 -34.89 -12.39
C SER A 562 -8.65 -34.74 -11.56
N ILE A 563 -8.67 -35.35 -10.38
CA ILE A 563 -7.56 -35.43 -9.45
C ILE A 563 -7.23 -36.90 -9.28
N ASP A 564 -5.99 -37.28 -9.58
CA ASP A 564 -5.54 -38.67 -9.52
C ASP A 564 -5.57 -39.22 -8.09
N GLN A 565 -5.12 -38.41 -7.13
CA GLN A 565 -5.16 -38.73 -5.70
C GLN A 565 -5.40 -37.45 -4.89
N ILE A 566 -6.49 -37.45 -4.10
CA ILE A 566 -6.77 -36.37 -3.15
C ILE A 566 -5.70 -36.35 -2.06
N THR A 567 -5.18 -35.16 -1.77
CA THR A 567 -4.23 -34.89 -0.69
C THR A 567 -4.91 -34.01 0.37
N HIS A 568 -4.25 -33.80 1.51
CA HIS A 568 -4.71 -32.84 2.52
C HIS A 568 -4.90 -31.44 1.92
N GLU A 569 -3.99 -31.00 1.06
CA GLU A 569 -4.06 -29.69 0.41
C GLU A 569 -5.30 -29.55 -0.50
N HIS A 570 -5.72 -30.62 -1.18
CA HIS A 570 -6.96 -30.61 -1.97
C HIS A 570 -8.20 -30.49 -1.08
N LEU A 571 -8.18 -31.13 0.10
CA LEU A 571 -9.28 -30.99 1.07
C LEU A 571 -9.33 -29.58 1.67
N ASP A 572 -8.16 -28.99 1.97
CA ASP A 572 -8.08 -27.61 2.45
C ASP A 572 -8.63 -26.63 1.41
N TYR A 573 -8.29 -26.84 0.14
CA TYR A 573 -8.85 -26.12 -0.99
C TYR A 573 -10.37 -26.27 -1.09
N PHE A 574 -10.90 -27.50 -1.01
CA PHE A 574 -12.35 -27.69 -1.02
C PHE A 574 -13.04 -27.04 0.19
N HIS A 575 -12.42 -27.05 1.36
CA HIS A 575 -13.04 -26.57 2.59
C HIS A 575 -13.10 -25.05 2.69
N SER A 576 -12.07 -24.37 2.19
CA SER A 576 -11.81 -22.96 2.49
C SER A 576 -11.80 -22.05 1.26
N GLU A 577 -11.84 -22.60 0.05
CA GLU A 577 -11.76 -21.83 -1.18
C GLU A 577 -13.00 -22.00 -2.08
N PHE A 578 -13.04 -21.17 -3.11
CA PHE A 578 -14.09 -21.11 -4.12
C PHE A 578 -13.46 -21.11 -5.52
N ILE A 579 -14.22 -21.55 -6.53
CA ILE A 579 -13.91 -21.23 -7.91
C ILE A 579 -14.51 -19.86 -8.21
N CYS A 580 -13.65 -18.91 -8.58
CA CYS A 580 -14.11 -17.59 -9.00
C CYS A 580 -14.41 -17.59 -10.50
N PHE A 581 -15.65 -17.33 -10.85
CA PHE A 581 -16.05 -17.12 -12.24
C PHE A 581 -16.02 -15.63 -12.54
N MET A 582 -15.13 -15.23 -13.44
CA MET A 582 -14.91 -13.83 -13.82
C MET A 582 -15.58 -13.57 -15.16
N ILE A 583 -16.51 -12.62 -15.21
CA ILE A 583 -17.32 -12.33 -16.38
C ILE A 583 -16.66 -11.19 -17.14
N TYR A 584 -16.39 -11.41 -18.42
CA TYR A 584 -15.86 -10.42 -19.34
C TYR A 584 -16.80 -10.22 -20.52
N CYS A 585 -16.84 -8.99 -21.04
CA CYS A 585 -17.66 -8.57 -22.15
C CYS A 585 -16.78 -8.05 -23.29
N SER A 586 -16.97 -8.55 -24.51
CA SER A 586 -16.25 -8.03 -25.68
C SER A 586 -16.61 -6.58 -25.94
N GLN A 587 -15.61 -5.70 -26.08
CA GLN A 587 -15.82 -4.30 -26.48
C GLN A 587 -15.73 -4.16 -28.00
N PHE A 588 -16.57 -3.30 -28.58
CA PHE A 588 -16.52 -2.95 -30.00
C PHE A 588 -16.42 -1.44 -30.15
N GLU A 589 -15.74 -0.97 -31.19
CA GLU A 589 -15.78 0.43 -31.59
C GLU A 589 -17.22 0.79 -31.98
N LYS A 590 -17.85 1.67 -31.20
CA LYS A 590 -19.15 2.25 -31.55
C LYS A 590 -18.89 3.43 -32.48
N ASP A 591 -19.64 3.52 -33.58
CA ASP A 591 -19.68 4.74 -34.40
C ASP A 591 -20.09 5.94 -33.54
N VAL A 592 -19.39 7.07 -33.72
CA VAL A 592 -19.38 8.33 -32.92
C VAL A 592 -20.74 9.06 -32.84
N LYS A 593 -21.85 8.42 -33.22
CA LYS A 593 -23.17 9.07 -33.26
C LYS A 593 -23.92 8.91 -31.94
N LYS A 594 -23.54 9.73 -30.95
CA LYS A 594 -24.42 10.47 -30.03
C LYS A 594 -23.55 11.23 -29.04
N THR A 595 -23.72 12.55 -29.01
CA THR A 595 -23.30 13.38 -27.89
C THR A 595 -24.07 12.87 -26.66
N PHE A 596 -23.41 12.09 -25.82
CA PHE A 596 -23.89 11.83 -24.48
C PHE A 596 -23.74 13.14 -23.71
N ASP A 597 -24.87 13.67 -23.23
CA ASP A 597 -24.83 14.69 -22.19
C ASP A 597 -23.94 14.15 -21.08
N VAL A 598 -22.93 14.95 -20.75
CA VAL A 598 -21.95 14.73 -19.70
C VAL A 598 -22.68 14.12 -18.52
N TYR A 599 -22.43 12.84 -18.25
CA TYR A 599 -22.69 12.29 -16.94
C TYR A 599 -22.04 13.26 -15.97
N SER A 600 -22.86 14.04 -15.26
CA SER A 600 -22.41 14.75 -14.08
C SER A 600 -21.64 13.72 -13.28
N PRO A 601 -20.35 13.93 -12.95
CA PRO A 601 -19.62 12.99 -12.12
C PRO A 601 -20.51 12.79 -10.90
N ALA A 602 -21.09 11.59 -10.79
CA ALA A 602 -21.95 11.28 -9.66
C ALA A 602 -21.12 11.63 -8.44
N PRO A 603 -21.68 12.34 -7.45
CA PRO A 603 -20.92 12.71 -6.28
C PRO A 603 -20.26 11.44 -5.74
N LEU A 604 -18.97 11.55 -5.43
CA LEU A 604 -18.05 10.52 -4.91
C LEU A 604 -18.51 9.99 -3.54
N LEU A 605 -19.80 9.70 -3.41
CA LEU A 605 -20.49 9.36 -2.19
C LEU A 605 -20.20 7.90 -1.90
N SER A 606 -19.38 7.72 -0.86
CA SER A 606 -19.28 6.50 -0.09
C SER A 606 -18.92 5.28 -0.94
N ARG A 607 -17.63 5.17 -1.30
CA ARG A 607 -17.01 3.87 -1.59
C ARG A 607 -16.93 3.06 -0.29
N ARG A 608 -18.09 2.66 0.21
CA ARG A 608 -18.23 1.70 1.31
C ARG A 608 -17.97 0.32 0.72
N TYR A 609 -16.94 -0.32 1.25
CA TYR A 609 -16.62 -1.75 1.17
C TYR A 609 -15.75 -2.29 0.04
N SER A 610 -14.78 -3.09 0.46
CA SER A 610 -14.23 -4.21 -0.31
C SER A 610 -13.95 -5.42 0.60
N ARG A 611 -14.70 -5.60 1.69
CA ARG A 611 -14.47 -6.73 2.64
C ARG A 611 -15.71 -7.55 3.02
N LEU A 612 -16.92 -6.97 3.00
CA LEU A 612 -18.08 -7.68 3.56
C LEU A 612 -18.78 -8.68 2.64
N SER A 613 -18.81 -8.51 1.31
CA SER A 613 -19.69 -9.37 0.48
C SER A 613 -19.22 -10.82 0.34
N VAL A 614 -17.92 -11.08 0.18
CA VAL A 614 -17.43 -12.46 -0.04
C VAL A 614 -17.41 -13.27 1.26
N GLU A 615 -17.04 -12.66 2.39
CA GLU A 615 -17.06 -13.33 3.69
C GLU A 615 -18.50 -13.69 4.08
N GLU A 616 -19.47 -12.80 3.83
CA GLU A 616 -20.90 -13.09 4.02
C GLU A 616 -21.39 -14.23 3.12
N LEU A 617 -20.99 -14.26 1.84
CA LEU A 617 -21.35 -15.34 0.92
C LEU A 617 -20.73 -16.69 1.34
N ASP A 618 -19.50 -16.69 1.86
CA ASP A 618 -18.84 -17.88 2.38
C ASP A 618 -19.61 -18.44 3.57
N ASP A 619 -19.99 -17.59 4.53
CA ASP A 619 -20.76 -18.01 5.71
C ASP A 619 -22.15 -18.56 5.34
N ILE A 620 -22.84 -17.93 4.37
CA ILE A 620 -24.09 -18.46 3.81
C ILE A 620 -23.86 -19.85 3.18
N SER A 621 -22.79 -20.01 2.39
CA SER A 621 -22.46 -21.28 1.75
C SER A 621 -22.12 -22.38 2.76
N LYS A 622 -21.37 -22.06 3.81
CA LYS A 622 -21.07 -22.97 4.93
C LYS A 622 -22.36 -23.47 5.58
N LEU A 623 -23.26 -22.56 5.94
CA LEU A 623 -24.54 -22.90 6.57
C LEU A 623 -25.41 -23.77 5.65
N LYS A 624 -25.47 -23.46 4.36
CA LYS A 624 -26.22 -24.25 3.37
C LYS A 624 -25.65 -25.66 3.21
N THR A 625 -24.32 -25.79 3.20
CA THR A 625 -23.64 -27.09 3.12
C THR A 625 -23.90 -27.92 4.38
N GLU A 626 -23.77 -27.33 5.57
CA GLU A 626 -24.03 -27.99 6.85
C GLU A 626 -25.48 -28.45 6.97
N LEU A 627 -26.44 -27.61 6.56
CA LEU A 627 -27.85 -27.97 6.52
C LEU A 627 -28.09 -29.18 5.59
N THR A 628 -27.45 -29.20 4.41
CA THR A 628 -27.58 -30.32 3.46
C THR A 628 -26.99 -31.61 4.03
N ILE A 629 -25.83 -31.52 4.69
CA ILE A 629 -25.20 -32.66 5.40
C ILE A 629 -26.15 -33.22 6.48
N LEU A 630 -26.73 -32.34 7.29
CA LEU A 630 -27.69 -32.74 8.34
C LEU A 630 -28.94 -33.41 7.77
N GLN A 631 -29.51 -32.86 6.68
CA GLN A 631 -30.66 -33.45 6.00
C GLN A 631 -30.33 -34.86 5.47
N ARG A 632 -29.17 -35.05 4.84
CA ARG A 632 -28.73 -36.37 4.36
C ARG A 632 -28.49 -37.36 5.51
N GLY A 633 -27.94 -36.88 6.61
CA GLY A 633 -27.80 -37.66 7.84
C GLY A 633 -29.15 -38.12 8.39
N LEU A 634 -30.13 -37.23 8.45
CA LEU A 634 -31.49 -37.54 8.89
C LEU A 634 -32.19 -38.55 7.97
N ASP A 635 -32.05 -38.41 6.65
CA ASP A 635 -32.57 -39.37 5.68
C ASP A 635 -31.96 -40.77 5.85
N SER A 636 -30.65 -40.83 6.10
CA SER A 636 -29.94 -42.08 6.41
C SER A 636 -30.49 -42.72 7.68
N PHE A 637 -30.70 -41.94 8.74
CA PHE A 637 -31.29 -42.43 9.98
C PHE A 637 -32.73 -42.93 9.77
N SER A 638 -33.57 -42.18 9.05
CA SER A 638 -34.95 -42.60 8.74
C SER A 638 -34.99 -43.90 7.93
N LYS A 639 -34.06 -44.11 7.00
CA LYS A 639 -33.93 -45.38 6.26
C LYS A 639 -33.58 -46.54 7.18
N LYS A 640 -32.65 -46.34 8.12
CA LYS A 640 -32.29 -47.37 9.12
C LYS A 640 -33.44 -47.70 10.05
N ASP A 641 -34.17 -46.69 10.52
CA ASP A 641 -35.35 -46.88 11.37
C ASP A 641 -36.44 -47.70 10.64
N LYS A 642 -36.70 -47.40 9.36
CA LYS A 642 -37.58 -48.24 8.52
C LYS A 642 -37.06 -49.67 8.33
N GLN A 643 -35.74 -49.86 8.24
CA GLN A 643 -35.14 -51.20 8.17
C GLN A 643 -35.25 -51.95 9.51
N LEU A 644 -35.09 -51.24 10.63
CA LEU A 644 -35.28 -51.77 11.98
C LEU A 644 -36.74 -52.20 12.21
N ASP A 645 -37.71 -51.40 11.78
CA ASP A 645 -39.15 -51.75 11.86
C ASP A 645 -39.47 -52.99 11.01
N LYS A 646 -38.89 -53.10 9.80
CA LYS A 646 -38.99 -54.31 8.97
C LYS A 646 -38.37 -55.53 9.67
N LEU A 647 -37.19 -55.36 10.27
CA LEU A 647 -36.52 -56.41 11.03
C LEU A 647 -37.43 -56.86 12.19
N TYR A 648 -37.89 -55.93 13.02
CA TYR A 648 -38.81 -56.19 14.13
C TYR A 648 -40.05 -56.98 13.68
N LYS A 649 -40.75 -56.54 12.63
CA LYS A 649 -41.94 -57.22 12.08
C LYS A 649 -41.64 -58.63 11.56
N SER A 650 -40.48 -58.84 10.94
CA SER A 650 -40.08 -60.16 10.42
C SER A 650 -39.69 -61.16 11.52
N TRP A 651 -39.31 -60.67 12.70
CA TRP A 651 -38.93 -61.48 13.86
C TRP A 651 -40.04 -61.63 14.90
N ALA A 652 -41.07 -60.78 14.88
CA ALA A 652 -42.18 -60.79 15.86
C ALA A 652 -42.93 -62.13 15.96
N ASN A 653 -42.98 -62.93 14.88
CA ASN A 653 -43.73 -64.19 14.82
C ASN A 653 -42.84 -65.46 14.82
N LYS A 654 -41.52 -65.33 15.04
CA LYS A 654 -40.60 -66.49 15.03
C LYS A 654 -40.50 -67.12 16.41
N SER A 655 -40.39 -68.45 16.47
CA SER A 655 -40.25 -69.20 17.72
C SER A 655 -38.89 -68.95 18.39
N SER A 656 -38.86 -68.90 19.71
CA SER A 656 -37.62 -68.76 20.49
C SER A 656 -36.77 -70.04 20.42
N SER A 657 -35.72 -70.04 19.59
CA SER A 657 -34.71 -71.10 19.52
C SER A 657 -33.30 -70.50 19.42
N ALA A 658 -32.28 -71.28 19.78
CA ALA A 658 -30.87 -70.85 19.73
C ALA A 658 -30.42 -70.48 18.30
N ASP A 659 -30.86 -71.22 17.29
CA ASP A 659 -30.54 -70.94 15.88
C ASP A 659 -31.18 -69.64 15.39
N ASN A 660 -32.42 -69.38 15.81
CA ASN A 660 -33.13 -68.14 15.51
C ASN A 660 -32.46 -66.94 16.20
N PHE A 661 -31.96 -67.11 17.42
CA PHE A 661 -31.22 -66.05 18.12
C PHE A 661 -29.91 -65.70 17.39
N LYS A 662 -29.18 -66.69 16.88
CA LYS A 662 -27.95 -66.47 16.10
C LYS A 662 -28.22 -65.68 14.80
N LEU A 663 -29.26 -66.05 14.06
CA LEU A 663 -29.67 -65.38 12.83
C LEU A 663 -30.15 -63.94 13.08
N LEU A 664 -30.88 -63.70 14.17
CA LEU A 664 -31.25 -62.35 14.61
C LEU A 664 -30.01 -61.51 14.92
N LEU A 665 -29.03 -62.09 15.62
CA LEU A 665 -27.78 -61.41 15.95
C LEU A 665 -27.00 -61.02 14.69
N GLU A 666 -26.96 -61.89 13.68
CA GLU A 666 -26.35 -61.59 12.38
C GLU A 666 -27.07 -60.47 11.64
N ASP A 667 -28.41 -60.45 11.63
CA ASP A 667 -29.19 -59.42 10.96
C ASP A 667 -29.13 -58.07 11.69
N VAL A 668 -29.12 -58.06 13.03
CA VAL A 668 -28.86 -56.87 13.85
C VAL A 668 -27.44 -56.36 13.62
N HIS A 669 -26.45 -57.26 13.58
CA HIS A 669 -25.06 -56.89 13.30
C HIS A 669 -24.89 -56.28 11.91
N LYS A 670 -25.61 -56.79 10.88
CA LYS A 670 -25.67 -56.18 9.55
C LYS A 670 -26.29 -54.77 9.59
N LEU A 671 -27.31 -54.55 10.40
CA LEU A 671 -27.99 -53.25 10.55
C LEU A 671 -27.13 -52.23 11.33
N VAL A 672 -26.45 -52.68 12.40
CA VAL A 672 -25.62 -51.84 13.28
C VAL A 672 -24.27 -51.50 12.64
N ASN A 673 -23.67 -52.40 11.85
CA ASN A 673 -22.44 -52.13 11.11
C ASN A 673 -22.66 -51.30 9.82
N MET A 674 -23.89 -50.89 9.53
CA MET A 674 -24.10 -49.77 8.62
C MET A 674 -23.61 -48.51 9.35
N LYS A 675 -22.44 -47.96 8.97
CA LYS A 675 -21.86 -46.71 9.51
C LYS A 675 -22.95 -45.71 9.91
N VAL A 676 -23.06 -45.37 11.19
CA VAL A 676 -23.97 -44.33 11.70
C VAL A 676 -23.22 -43.00 11.69
N PRO A 677 -23.81 -41.93 11.14
CA PRO A 677 -23.23 -40.60 11.24
C PRO A 677 -22.99 -40.21 12.69
N SER A 678 -21.74 -39.96 13.07
CA SER A 678 -21.44 -39.28 14.32
C SER A 678 -21.75 -37.80 14.15
N ILE A 679 -22.94 -37.39 14.59
CA ILE A 679 -23.29 -35.97 14.71
C ILE A 679 -22.55 -35.42 15.94
N ASN A 680 -21.41 -34.76 15.72
CA ASN A 680 -20.77 -33.95 16.77
C ASN A 680 -21.57 -32.64 16.92
N LEU A 681 -22.57 -32.65 17.79
CA LEU A 681 -23.33 -31.47 18.21
C LEU A 681 -22.53 -30.56 19.18
N SER A 682 -21.33 -30.98 19.61
CA SER A 682 -20.52 -30.27 20.60
C SER A 682 -19.86 -28.99 20.07
N THR A 683 -19.55 -28.90 18.78
CA THR A 683 -18.85 -27.74 18.21
C THR A 683 -19.74 -26.51 17.97
N ALA A 684 -21.07 -26.64 18.03
CA ALA A 684 -21.99 -25.51 17.86
C ALA A 684 -22.36 -24.79 19.18
N LEU A 685 -22.09 -25.41 20.34
CA LEU A 685 -22.50 -24.88 21.65
C LEU A 685 -21.36 -24.25 22.47
N GLU A 686 -20.09 -24.47 22.12
CA GLU A 686 -18.94 -23.93 22.89
C GLU A 686 -18.53 -22.48 22.54
N LYS A 687 -19.20 -21.81 21.59
CA LYS A 687 -18.91 -20.41 21.23
C LYS A 687 -19.93 -19.37 21.69
N LYS A 688 -20.88 -19.74 22.54
CA LYS A 688 -21.85 -18.79 23.16
C LYS A 688 -21.74 -18.63 24.67
N THR A 689 -20.73 -19.25 25.28
CA THR A 689 -20.42 -19.07 26.70
C THR A 689 -18.94 -18.75 26.84
N ASN A 690 -18.58 -17.54 26.41
CA ASN A 690 -17.50 -16.74 26.97
C ASN A 690 -17.70 -15.33 26.42
N ASP A 691 -18.29 -14.49 27.27
CA ASP A 691 -18.18 -13.03 27.20
C ASP A 691 -16.71 -12.57 27.13
#